data_AF-A0A8H5A035-F1
#
_entry.id   AF-A0A8H5A035-F1
#
_cell.length_a   1.000
_cell.length_b   1.000
_cell.length_c   1.000
_cell.angle_alpha   90.00
_cell.angle_beta   90.00
_cell.angle_gamma   90.00
#
_symmetry.space_group_name_H-M   'P 1'
#
loop_
_entity.id
_entity.type
_entity.pdbx_description
1 polymer ?
#
loop_
_entity_poly.entity_id
_entity_poly.type
_entity_poly.pdbx_seq_one_letter_code
_entity_poly.pdbx_strand_id
1 'polypeptide(L)'
;MAGRNSDSQSQTSPLESGDSPRPRQAACLELLSNANTPEHATTRGYSVSGDGDEDAYSEEEEEQDPVAMPDFIQRTQQSLAIDDAENPLQLLARASYIQPSPESRHGNSPQQAHTASTQGQTEDEIQAFFAPAQVHLDVGHDVDPVSLGLVSEEEADKLFNFFHRNLAHTRWGLDPRIYTVEFTRSRSAFLYTSIMAASALFMPSAAALSKRLSNHARTLAHRVMVNRYRSVEIVLAFMVNIPWMFPGQHSTDDETCTYISIANTVATDLSLHKSLISPEMVGSGSGIGLARGDCLDPRAALAMDGFPEIDPWSEKGRLFLRNRERCWLSLFVLERGMSLARGRPFSVPMTRSLKDCDNWHRSEYADPLDGHLVSMAVLRRDLDALFATVRALCDGSQMASSDGSLIAQSIQGSIERFFDQWYTEWGVSIGKGPDRRLPPYVEILVTHTRLSIYGGVINHPTAPLEVRRFFHTAGLSSALNVMRAAIQGESQLQSMPNNTAIMISFAACFALTLSSYATGGSALAPSVRNLIDETATVLERIGKVTRHRNGLSIKYGKYLKQIVRRAATGDGISDPRMPIVNEAPITTPTFLDQQALWPEPLQFSAMSDDQIVQALNQPGNDFEPSFGGLSWEDMTNFEWLYWPEVGI
;
A
#
# COMPACT_ATOMS: atom_id res chain seq x y z
N MET A 1 -56.17 23.38 11.39
CA MET A 1 -56.16 23.98 12.74
C MET A 1 -54.83 23.60 13.40
N ALA A 2 -53.96 24.42 14.02
CA ALA A 2 -53.59 25.87 14.01
C ALA A 2 -52.40 26.06 15.02
N GLY A 3 -51.55 27.11 15.10
CA GLY A 3 -51.21 28.26 14.22
C GLY A 3 -49.92 28.01 13.41
N ARG A 4 -48.94 28.92 13.17
CA ARG A 4 -48.66 30.35 13.52
C ARG A 4 -48.27 30.67 14.99
N ASN A 5 -47.26 31.50 15.33
CA ASN A 5 -46.54 32.58 14.60
C ASN A 5 -45.18 32.91 15.33
N SER A 6 -44.05 33.17 14.64
CA SER A 6 -43.42 34.48 14.29
C SER A 6 -42.68 35.29 15.40
N ASP A 7 -41.39 35.53 15.15
CA ASP A 7 -40.55 36.74 15.42
C ASP A 7 -40.45 37.44 16.79
N SER A 8 -39.21 37.72 17.22
CA SER A 8 -38.80 39.08 17.62
C SER A 8 -37.27 39.24 17.70
N GLN A 9 -36.74 40.34 17.16
CA GLN A 9 -35.37 40.81 17.35
C GLN A 9 -35.25 41.60 18.66
N SER A 10 -34.07 41.61 19.30
CA SER A 10 -33.63 42.79 20.06
C SER A 10 -32.10 42.90 20.09
N GLN A 11 -31.59 44.10 19.79
CA GLN A 11 -30.17 44.45 19.83
C GLN A 11 -29.75 44.85 21.24
N THR A 12 -28.54 44.48 21.68
CA THR A 12 -27.71 45.31 22.57
C THR A 12 -26.22 45.01 22.37
N SER A 13 -25.40 46.06 22.35
CA SER A 13 -23.92 46.07 22.42
C SER A 13 -23.53 47.02 23.58
N PRO A 14 -22.25 47.34 23.88
CA PRO A 14 -20.95 46.82 23.44
C PRO A 14 -19.95 46.58 24.63
N LEU A 15 -18.64 46.48 24.34
CA LEU A 15 -17.47 46.52 25.27
C LEU A 15 -17.24 45.22 26.09
N GLU A 16 -16.01 44.79 26.44
CA GLU A 16 -14.70 45.48 26.45
C GLU A 16 -13.48 44.52 26.26
N SER A 17 -12.37 45.12 25.83
CA SER A 17 -10.97 44.69 25.57
C SER A 17 -10.26 43.55 26.34
N GLY A 18 -9.27 42.96 25.65
CA GLY A 18 -7.98 42.46 26.21
C GLY A 18 -7.83 40.92 26.28
N ASP A 19 -6.65 40.33 26.18
CA ASP A 19 -5.34 40.78 25.67
C ASP A 19 -4.48 39.51 25.40
N SER A 20 -3.62 39.48 24.36
CA SER A 20 -2.66 38.37 24.17
C SER A 20 -1.54 38.68 23.15
N PRO A 21 -0.27 38.37 23.46
CA PRO A 21 0.88 38.96 22.76
C PRO A 21 1.45 38.12 21.60
N ARG A 22 2.02 38.82 20.61
CA ARG A 22 3.13 38.30 19.76
C ARG A 22 4.47 38.60 20.46
N PRO A 23 5.51 37.76 20.31
CA PRO A 23 6.58 38.05 19.32
C PRO A 23 7.21 36.77 18.73
N ARG A 24 8.16 36.74 17.77
CA ARG A 24 8.63 37.64 16.68
C ARG A 24 9.47 36.78 15.70
N GLN A 25 9.64 37.24 14.45
CA GLN A 25 10.63 36.70 13.52
C GLN A 25 12.04 37.30 13.73
N ALA A 26 13.07 36.50 13.45
CA ALA A 26 14.38 36.87 12.85
C ALA A 26 15.08 35.54 12.45
N ALA A 27 15.62 35.26 11.26
CA ALA A 27 16.24 36.03 10.16
C ALA A 27 17.74 36.35 10.35
N CYS A 28 18.51 36.23 9.25
CA CYS A 28 19.96 36.48 9.06
C CYS A 28 20.94 35.37 9.50
N LEU A 29 22.08 35.10 8.82
CA LEU A 29 22.54 35.37 7.44
C LEU A 29 23.78 34.50 7.13
N GLU A 30 24.26 34.53 5.89
CA GLU A 30 25.43 33.80 5.35
C GLU A 30 26.79 34.20 5.97
N LEU A 31 27.85 33.37 5.79
CA LEU A 31 29.09 33.78 5.07
C LEU A 31 30.15 32.64 4.93
N LEU A 32 30.35 32.22 3.66
CA LEU A 32 31.59 31.89 2.93
C LEU A 32 32.83 31.17 3.56
N SER A 33 33.20 30.07 2.87
CA SER A 33 34.53 29.68 2.37
C SER A 33 35.75 29.46 3.32
N ASN A 34 36.36 28.27 3.24
CA ASN A 34 37.53 28.06 2.36
C ASN A 34 37.95 26.59 2.24
N ALA A 35 38.61 26.25 1.13
CA ALA A 35 39.20 24.92 0.88
C ALA A 35 40.63 24.81 1.43
N ASN A 36 41.09 23.59 1.72
CA ASN A 36 42.41 23.06 1.34
C ASN A 36 42.64 21.62 1.87
N THR A 37 42.84 20.68 0.94
CA THR A 37 43.69 19.48 1.09
C THR A 37 45.11 19.87 0.63
N PRO A 38 46.23 19.22 1.08
CA PRO A 38 46.57 17.87 0.59
C PRO A 38 47.38 16.92 1.53
N GLU A 39 47.21 15.62 1.25
CA GLU A 39 48.20 14.53 1.11
C GLU A 39 49.34 14.18 2.12
N HIS A 40 49.50 12.86 2.27
CA HIS A 40 50.73 12.04 2.42
C HIS A 40 51.82 12.40 3.45
N ALA A 41 52.09 11.45 4.37
CA ALA A 41 53.40 10.77 4.48
C ALA A 41 53.34 9.51 5.37
N THR A 42 54.34 8.62 5.22
CA THR A 42 54.39 7.27 5.83
C THR A 42 55.45 7.11 6.93
N THR A 43 55.34 5.98 7.64
CA THR A 43 56.44 5.13 8.19
C THR A 43 57.16 5.43 9.52
N ARG A 44 57.29 4.32 10.29
CA ARG A 44 58.43 3.90 11.14
C ARG A 44 58.73 4.64 12.46
N GLY A 45 58.10 4.11 13.51
CA GLY A 45 58.75 3.35 14.59
C GLY A 45 60.24 3.52 14.89
N TYR A 46 60.54 3.70 16.18
CA TYR A 46 61.82 3.45 16.83
C TYR A 46 61.59 2.71 18.16
N SER A 47 62.37 1.66 18.39
CA SER A 47 62.51 0.98 19.69
C SER A 47 63.83 1.40 20.35
N VAL A 48 63.85 1.49 21.68
CA VAL A 48 65.08 1.59 22.48
C VAL A 48 64.94 0.68 23.69
N SER A 49 65.98 -0.11 23.94
CA SER A 49 66.08 -1.14 24.99
C SER A 49 66.65 -0.59 26.30
N GLY A 50 66.51 -1.35 27.39
CA GLY A 50 67.25 -1.17 28.65
C GLY A 50 67.16 -2.42 29.53
N ASP A 51 68.30 -2.94 29.97
CA ASP A 51 68.49 -4.25 30.65
C ASP A 51 68.22 -4.23 32.17
N GLY A 52 68.16 -5.43 32.79
CA GLY A 52 68.55 -5.63 34.20
C GLY A 52 67.87 -6.77 34.99
N ASP A 53 68.48 -7.96 34.97
CA ASP A 53 68.68 -9.00 36.04
C ASP A 53 67.51 -9.35 37.01
N GLU A 54 66.91 -10.55 36.95
CA GLU A 54 67.27 -11.83 37.63
C GLU A 54 66.89 -11.95 39.13
N ASP A 55 65.88 -12.80 39.46
CA ASP A 55 66.04 -13.95 40.40
C ASP A 55 64.75 -14.80 40.66
N ALA A 56 64.89 -16.12 40.46
CA ALA A 56 64.38 -17.28 41.24
C ALA A 56 62.93 -17.42 41.83
N TYR A 57 62.21 -18.49 41.38
CA TYR A 57 61.35 -19.50 42.09
C TYR A 57 60.45 -19.11 43.32
N SER A 58 59.23 -19.64 43.56
CA SER A 58 58.26 -20.53 42.86
C SER A 58 56.98 -20.70 43.71
N GLU A 59 55.95 -21.40 43.18
CA GLU A 59 54.72 -21.92 43.82
C GLU A 59 53.43 -21.06 43.75
N GLU A 60 52.29 -21.73 43.92
CA GLU A 60 51.03 -21.49 43.19
C GLU A 60 49.93 -20.83 44.06
N GLU A 61 49.19 -19.86 43.50
CA GLU A 61 47.87 -19.47 43.98
C GLU A 61 46.86 -19.55 42.82
N GLU A 62 45.68 -20.14 43.09
CA GLU A 62 44.63 -20.34 42.10
C GLU A 62 43.98 -19.00 41.70
N GLU A 63 44.16 -18.55 40.45
CA GLU A 63 43.37 -17.44 39.89
C GLU A 63 41.90 -17.85 39.79
N GLN A 64 41.05 -17.23 40.61
CA GLN A 64 39.60 -17.27 40.42
C GLN A 64 39.25 -16.47 39.16
N ASP A 65 38.76 -17.16 38.13
CA ASP A 65 38.20 -16.53 36.93
C ASP A 65 37.17 -15.46 37.33
N PRO A 66 37.35 -14.19 36.92
CA PRO A 66 36.36 -13.16 37.22
C PRO A 66 35.07 -13.45 36.45
N VAL A 67 33.99 -13.71 37.18
CA VAL A 67 32.65 -14.01 36.63
C VAL A 67 32.31 -13.02 35.52
N ALA A 68 32.19 -13.56 34.29
CA ALA A 68 31.97 -12.77 33.09
C ALA A 68 30.62 -12.04 33.15
N MET A 69 30.66 -10.76 33.51
CA MET A 69 29.51 -9.85 33.38
C MET A 69 29.11 -9.76 31.90
N PRO A 70 27.83 -9.95 31.54
CA PRO A 70 27.38 -9.84 30.16
C PRO A 70 27.75 -8.50 29.52
N ASP A 71 28.31 -8.52 28.30
CA ASP A 71 28.86 -7.35 27.57
C ASP A 71 27.94 -6.12 27.52
N PHE A 72 26.62 -6.31 27.61
CA PHE A 72 25.67 -5.21 27.60
C PHE A 72 25.78 -4.30 28.84
N ILE A 73 26.16 -4.84 30.01
CA ILE A 73 26.24 -4.05 31.26
C ILE A 73 27.41 -3.05 31.20
N GLN A 74 28.53 -3.42 30.57
CA GLN A 74 29.62 -2.48 30.30
C GLN A 74 29.21 -1.40 29.29
N ARG A 75 28.47 -1.75 28.23
CA ARG A 75 27.98 -0.75 27.24
C ARG A 75 27.05 0.30 27.86
N THR A 76 26.21 -0.07 28.84
CA THR A 76 25.32 0.89 29.53
C THR A 76 26.07 1.89 30.41
N GLN A 77 27.27 1.59 30.93
CA GLN A 77 28.01 2.54 31.78
C GLN A 77 28.60 3.74 31.03
N GLN A 78 28.71 3.69 29.69
CA GLN A 78 29.19 4.80 28.86
C GLN A 78 28.07 5.62 28.19
N SER A 79 26.80 5.18 28.32
CA SER A 79 25.63 5.84 27.72
C SER A 79 24.61 6.21 28.78
N LEU A 80 24.22 7.49 28.86
CA LEU A 80 23.14 7.95 29.74
C LEU A 80 21.73 7.54 29.24
N ALA A 81 21.63 6.89 28.07
CA ALA A 81 20.36 6.42 27.52
C ALA A 81 19.91 5.12 28.19
N ILE A 82 18.62 5.04 28.58
CA ILE A 82 17.99 3.81 29.02
C ILE A 82 17.47 3.08 27.79
N ASP A 83 18.12 1.98 27.42
CA ASP A 83 17.70 1.09 26.35
C ASP A 83 16.22 0.67 26.51
N ASP A 84 15.48 0.67 25.39
CA ASP A 84 14.10 0.19 25.27
C ASP A 84 13.04 0.95 26.09
N ALA A 85 13.41 2.05 26.76
CA ALA A 85 12.50 2.92 27.53
C ALA A 85 11.47 3.69 26.67
N GLU A 86 11.63 3.68 25.35
CA GLU A 86 10.71 4.25 24.36
C GLU A 86 9.36 3.48 24.30
N ASN A 87 9.33 2.23 24.78
CA ASN A 87 8.11 1.43 24.89
C ASN A 87 8.03 0.78 26.30
N PRO A 88 7.01 1.11 27.12
CA PRO A 88 6.90 0.59 28.48
C PRO A 88 6.88 -0.94 28.59
N LEU A 89 6.30 -1.66 27.62
CA LEU A 89 6.27 -3.12 27.62
C LEU A 89 7.61 -3.72 27.20
N GLN A 90 8.37 -3.07 26.30
CA GLN A 90 9.72 -3.50 25.92
C GLN A 90 10.71 -3.29 27.09
N LEU A 91 10.57 -2.20 27.85
CA LEU A 91 11.36 -1.97 29.06
C LEU A 91 11.06 -3.03 30.15
N LEU A 92 9.78 -3.39 30.35
CA LEU A 92 9.40 -4.48 31.27
C LEU A 92 9.91 -5.84 30.79
N ALA A 93 9.84 -6.11 29.48
CA ALA A 93 10.39 -7.32 28.88
C ALA A 93 11.90 -7.43 29.13
N ARG A 94 12.64 -6.34 28.89
CA ARG A 94 14.07 -6.24 29.20
C ARG A 94 14.35 -6.49 30.68
N ALA A 95 13.56 -5.93 31.58
CA ALA A 95 13.73 -6.13 33.02
C ALA A 95 13.59 -7.60 33.46
N SER A 96 12.81 -8.43 32.75
CA SER A 96 12.67 -9.87 33.04
C SER A 96 13.96 -10.68 32.82
N TYR A 97 14.92 -10.16 32.06
CA TYR A 97 16.25 -10.76 31.88
C TYR A 97 17.26 -10.35 32.96
N ILE A 98 16.93 -9.36 33.80
CA ILE A 98 17.79 -8.87 34.88
C ILE A 98 17.53 -9.69 36.15
N GLN A 99 17.81 -11.00 36.08
CA GLN A 99 17.89 -11.84 37.28
C GLN A 99 19.34 -11.87 37.81
N PRO A 100 19.57 -11.77 39.14
CA PRO A 100 20.90 -11.94 39.72
C PRO A 100 21.34 -13.42 39.66
N SER A 101 22.64 -13.66 39.42
CA SER A 101 23.20 -15.03 39.38
C SER A 101 22.91 -15.82 40.67
N PRO A 102 22.74 -17.16 40.59
CA PRO A 102 22.33 -18.00 41.73
C PRO A 102 23.27 -18.02 42.94
N GLU A 103 24.50 -17.53 42.80
CA GLU A 103 25.61 -17.72 43.75
C GLU A 103 25.53 -16.87 45.04
N SER A 104 24.50 -16.03 45.20
CA SER A 104 24.31 -15.19 46.40
C SER A 104 23.51 -15.87 47.53
N ARG A 105 23.12 -17.14 47.41
CA ARG A 105 22.41 -17.90 48.47
C ARG A 105 23.34 -18.51 49.54
N HIS A 106 24.23 -17.68 50.10
CA HIS A 106 25.00 -18.01 51.30
C HIS A 106 24.70 -17.02 52.43
N GLY A 107 23.53 -17.22 53.06
CA GLY A 107 23.10 -16.51 54.26
C GLY A 107 22.31 -17.46 55.17
N ASN A 108 22.97 -17.99 56.20
CA ASN A 108 22.32 -18.87 57.19
C ASN A 108 21.26 -18.10 58.00
N SER A 109 19.99 -18.50 57.92
CA SER A 109 18.97 -18.21 58.93
C SER A 109 17.81 -19.21 58.83
N PRO A 110 17.45 -19.92 59.91
CA PRO A 110 16.31 -20.84 59.94
C PRO A 110 15.00 -20.15 60.37
N GLN A 111 13.87 -20.80 60.09
CA GLN A 111 12.48 -20.34 60.32
C GLN A 111 12.02 -19.30 59.27
N GLN A 112 10.78 -19.34 58.75
CA GLN A 112 9.58 -20.00 59.25
C GLN A 112 8.72 -20.51 58.09
N ALA A 113 8.13 -21.70 58.21
CA ALA A 113 7.21 -22.23 57.21
C ALA A 113 5.82 -21.59 57.38
N HIS A 114 5.39 -20.79 56.42
CA HIS A 114 3.98 -20.43 56.24
C HIS A 114 3.52 -20.83 54.85
N THR A 115 2.74 -21.92 54.80
CA THR A 115 2.04 -22.40 53.62
C THR A 115 0.94 -21.42 53.21
N ALA A 116 1.28 -20.46 52.34
CA ALA A 116 0.30 -19.74 51.56
C ALA A 116 0.03 -20.53 50.27
N SER A 117 -1.05 -21.31 50.25
CA SER A 117 -1.57 -21.97 49.04
C SER A 117 -2.26 -20.94 48.14
N THR A 118 -1.51 -19.95 47.67
CA THR A 118 -1.92 -19.11 46.55
C THR A 118 -1.77 -19.94 45.28
N GLN A 119 -2.71 -19.81 44.34
CA GLN A 119 -2.57 -20.36 42.99
C GLN A 119 -1.46 -19.57 42.26
N GLY A 120 -0.21 -19.91 42.57
CA GLY A 120 0.96 -19.25 42.01
C GLY A 120 1.13 -19.65 40.56
N GLN A 121 1.00 -18.67 39.67
CA GLN A 121 1.61 -18.75 38.35
C GLN A 121 3.10 -19.08 38.54
N THR A 122 3.61 -20.08 37.84
CA THR A 122 5.03 -20.45 37.94
C THR A 122 5.92 -19.28 37.51
N GLU A 123 7.14 -19.22 38.03
CA GLU A 123 8.09 -18.14 37.68
C GLU A 123 8.30 -18.06 36.15
N ASP A 124 8.32 -19.23 35.48
CA ASP A 124 8.32 -19.39 34.03
C ASP A 124 7.11 -18.74 33.32
N GLU A 125 5.91 -18.81 33.89
CA GLU A 125 4.70 -18.17 33.31
C GLU A 125 4.79 -16.65 33.38
N ILE A 126 5.34 -16.13 34.46
CA ILE A 126 5.57 -14.68 34.65
C ILE A 126 6.65 -14.21 33.68
N GLN A 127 7.75 -14.97 33.53
CA GLN A 127 8.80 -14.64 32.57
C GLN A 127 8.29 -14.73 31.12
N ALA A 128 7.49 -15.74 30.78
CA ALA A 128 6.86 -15.87 29.48
C ALA A 128 5.83 -14.75 29.17
N PHE A 129 5.14 -14.23 30.19
CA PHE A 129 4.23 -13.09 30.02
C PHE A 129 4.97 -11.79 29.66
N PHE A 130 6.15 -11.57 30.23
CA PHE A 130 6.98 -10.41 29.92
C PHE A 130 7.93 -10.63 28.73
N ALA A 131 8.09 -11.85 28.22
CA ALA A 131 8.96 -12.11 27.08
C ALA A 131 8.59 -11.25 25.84
N PRO A 132 9.56 -10.88 24.99
CA PRO A 132 9.29 -10.21 23.71
C PRO A 132 8.27 -10.99 22.87
N ALA A 133 7.53 -10.28 22.01
CA ALA A 133 6.60 -10.92 21.09
C ALA A 133 7.32 -11.99 20.25
N GLN A 134 6.83 -13.22 20.29
CA GLN A 134 7.32 -14.35 19.49
C GLN A 134 6.20 -14.90 18.61
N VAL A 135 6.61 -15.57 17.52
CA VAL A 135 5.72 -16.31 16.63
C VAL A 135 4.81 -17.29 17.38
N HIS A 136 3.55 -17.38 16.94
CA HIS A 136 2.57 -18.34 17.44
C HIS A 136 1.90 -18.97 16.21
N LEU A 137 2.38 -20.15 15.82
CA LEU A 137 2.05 -20.80 14.54
C LEU A 137 0.66 -21.44 14.55
N ASP A 138 -0.07 -21.32 13.44
CA ASP A 138 -1.35 -21.98 13.22
C ASP A 138 -1.17 -23.39 12.60
N VAL A 139 -0.52 -24.29 13.33
CA VAL A 139 -0.17 -25.65 12.87
C VAL A 139 -0.77 -26.74 13.77
N GLY A 140 -1.08 -27.89 13.17
CA GLY A 140 -1.71 -29.03 13.87
C GLY A 140 -2.49 -29.94 12.90
N HIS A 141 -2.67 -31.22 13.25
CA HIS A 141 -3.40 -32.17 12.41
C HIS A 141 -4.90 -31.83 12.25
N ASP A 142 -5.46 -31.05 13.18
CA ASP A 142 -6.84 -30.56 13.16
C ASP A 142 -7.02 -29.27 12.35
N VAL A 143 -5.93 -28.68 11.82
CA VAL A 143 -5.93 -27.52 10.91
C VAL A 143 -5.27 -27.79 9.56
N ASP A 144 -4.34 -28.74 9.47
CA ASP A 144 -3.65 -29.09 8.22
C ASP A 144 -4.64 -29.67 7.17
N PRO A 145 -4.84 -29.02 6.01
CA PRO A 145 -5.78 -29.49 5.00
C PRO A 145 -5.42 -30.87 4.42
N VAL A 146 -4.15 -31.31 4.49
CA VAL A 146 -3.77 -32.67 4.06
C VAL A 146 -4.18 -33.70 5.12
N SER A 147 -3.85 -33.47 6.40
CA SER A 147 -4.30 -34.33 7.52
C SER A 147 -5.82 -34.46 7.59
N LEU A 148 -6.55 -33.39 7.27
CA LEU A 148 -8.02 -33.36 7.20
C LEU A 148 -8.62 -34.00 5.92
N GLY A 149 -7.80 -34.49 4.98
CA GLY A 149 -8.26 -35.06 3.71
C GLY A 149 -8.88 -34.05 2.74
N LEU A 150 -8.66 -32.75 2.95
CA LEU A 150 -9.16 -31.66 2.11
C LEU A 150 -8.32 -31.44 0.85
N VAL A 151 -7.13 -32.03 0.76
CA VAL A 151 -6.24 -32.02 -0.42
C VAL A 151 -5.20 -33.14 -0.28
N SER A 152 -4.79 -33.78 -1.37
CA SER A 152 -3.63 -34.68 -1.35
C SER A 152 -2.31 -33.91 -1.48
N GLU A 153 -1.18 -34.53 -1.12
CA GLU A 153 0.14 -33.90 -1.28
C GLU A 153 0.46 -33.62 -2.76
N GLU A 154 0.09 -34.55 -3.66
CA GLU A 154 0.23 -34.36 -5.12
C GLU A 154 -0.69 -33.25 -5.68
N GLU A 155 -1.89 -33.06 -5.11
CA GLU A 155 -2.75 -31.92 -5.43
C GLU A 155 -2.11 -30.61 -4.94
N ALA A 156 -1.51 -30.60 -3.75
CA ALA A 156 -0.85 -29.43 -3.17
C ALA A 156 0.35 -28.97 -4.01
N ASP A 157 1.23 -29.89 -4.43
CA ASP A 157 2.36 -29.58 -5.32
C ASP A 157 1.91 -28.94 -6.63
N LYS A 158 0.84 -29.47 -7.25
CA LYS A 158 0.27 -28.91 -8.48
C LYS A 158 -0.27 -27.49 -8.26
N LEU A 159 -0.95 -27.26 -7.13
CA LEU A 159 -1.53 -25.97 -6.77
C LEU A 159 -0.47 -24.91 -6.41
N PHE A 160 0.59 -25.28 -5.70
CA PHE A 160 1.73 -24.39 -5.43
C PHE A 160 2.49 -24.02 -6.71
N ASN A 161 2.79 -24.99 -7.56
CA ASN A 161 3.40 -24.75 -8.87
C ASN A 161 2.53 -23.84 -9.76
N PHE A 162 1.20 -23.99 -9.70
CA PHE A 162 0.28 -23.10 -10.41
C PHE A 162 0.33 -21.67 -9.84
N PHE A 163 0.39 -21.51 -8.51
CA PHE A 163 0.41 -20.19 -7.85
C PHE A 163 1.62 -19.36 -8.28
N HIS A 164 2.81 -19.92 -8.10
CA HIS A 164 4.07 -19.22 -8.38
C HIS A 164 4.22 -18.85 -9.86
N ARG A 165 3.71 -19.69 -10.77
CA ARG A 165 3.75 -19.44 -12.22
C ARG A 165 2.71 -18.41 -12.70
N ASN A 166 1.50 -18.40 -12.13
CA ASN A 166 0.36 -17.69 -12.74
C ASN A 166 -0.25 -16.57 -11.86
N LEU A 167 -0.01 -16.58 -10.55
CA LEU A 167 -0.71 -15.72 -9.58
C LEU A 167 0.23 -14.78 -8.81
N ALA A 168 1.44 -15.25 -8.45
CA ALA A 168 2.42 -14.49 -7.67
C ALA A 168 2.78 -13.12 -8.28
N HIS A 169 2.76 -12.98 -9.60
CA HIS A 169 3.00 -11.71 -10.28
C HIS A 169 1.99 -10.59 -9.94
N THR A 170 0.82 -10.95 -9.42
CA THR A 170 -0.17 -10.00 -8.88
C THR A 170 -0.15 -9.88 -7.35
N ARG A 171 0.55 -10.81 -6.66
CA ARG A 171 0.61 -11.01 -5.20
C ARG A 171 2.06 -11.17 -4.75
N TRP A 172 2.74 -10.04 -4.57
CA TRP A 172 4.08 -9.97 -4.00
C TRP A 172 4.11 -10.45 -2.53
N GLY A 173 5.30 -10.84 -2.07
CA GLY A 173 5.52 -11.36 -0.71
C GLY A 173 5.91 -12.84 -0.64
N LEU A 174 5.68 -13.62 -1.71
CA LEU A 174 5.85 -15.07 -1.71
C LEU A 174 7.03 -15.53 -2.59
N ASP A 175 8.25 -15.41 -2.06
CA ASP A 175 9.48 -15.89 -2.69
C ASP A 175 9.47 -17.43 -2.81
N PRO A 176 9.56 -18.02 -4.02
CA PRO A 176 9.46 -19.46 -4.22
C PRO A 176 10.67 -20.24 -3.68
N ARG A 177 11.78 -19.57 -3.34
CA ARG A 177 12.93 -20.20 -2.64
C ARG A 177 12.63 -20.50 -1.17
N ILE A 178 11.65 -19.79 -0.60
CA ILE A 178 11.20 -19.91 0.79
C ILE A 178 9.88 -20.68 0.84
N TYR A 179 8.88 -20.22 0.09
CA TYR A 179 7.51 -20.73 0.16
C TYR A 179 7.29 -21.96 -0.74
N THR A 180 7.98 -23.04 -0.37
CA THR A 180 7.73 -24.41 -0.83
C THR A 180 6.52 -25.02 -0.13
N VAL A 181 6.02 -26.16 -0.62
CA VAL A 181 4.93 -26.92 0.02
C VAL A 181 5.30 -27.32 1.45
N GLU A 182 6.48 -27.89 1.65
CA GLU A 182 7.00 -28.35 2.94
C GLU A 182 7.16 -27.19 3.95
N PHE A 183 7.88 -26.13 3.55
CA PHE A 183 8.10 -24.98 4.43
C PHE A 183 6.77 -24.30 4.79
N THR A 184 5.89 -24.08 3.82
CA THR A 184 4.61 -23.40 4.10
C THR A 184 3.72 -24.24 5.01
N ARG A 185 3.61 -25.56 4.77
CA ARG A 185 2.81 -26.48 5.60
C ARG A 185 3.33 -26.60 7.03
N SER A 186 4.65 -26.57 7.23
CA SER A 186 5.27 -26.58 8.57
C SER A 186 5.16 -25.26 9.34
N ARG A 187 4.75 -24.17 8.68
CA ARG A 187 4.72 -22.82 9.26
C ARG A 187 3.33 -22.22 9.42
N SER A 188 2.39 -22.50 8.52
CA SER A 188 1.02 -21.98 8.63
C SER A 188 0.04 -22.80 7.80
N ALA A 189 -0.94 -23.43 8.46
CA ALA A 189 -2.05 -24.08 7.77
C ALA A 189 -2.87 -23.06 6.96
N PHE A 190 -3.00 -21.82 7.45
CA PHE A 190 -3.74 -20.74 6.80
C PHE A 190 -3.05 -20.29 5.51
N LEU A 191 -1.75 -20.00 5.52
CA LEU A 191 -1.05 -19.63 4.27
C LEU A 191 -1.05 -20.79 3.27
N TYR A 192 -0.76 -22.01 3.74
CA TYR A 192 -0.74 -23.22 2.94
C TYR A 192 -2.09 -23.44 2.23
N THR A 193 -3.19 -23.35 2.99
CA THR A 193 -4.55 -23.44 2.44
C THR A 193 -4.87 -22.28 1.48
N SER A 194 -4.44 -21.06 1.80
CA SER A 194 -4.75 -19.86 1.01
C SER A 194 -4.11 -19.85 -0.38
N ILE A 195 -2.84 -20.26 -0.47
CA ILE A 195 -2.13 -20.43 -1.75
C ILE A 195 -2.86 -21.45 -2.62
N MET A 196 -3.24 -22.59 -2.03
CA MET A 196 -3.97 -23.64 -2.75
C MET A 196 -5.39 -23.24 -3.16
N ALA A 197 -6.12 -22.53 -2.29
CA ALA A 197 -7.46 -22.02 -2.58
C ALA A 197 -7.45 -21.03 -3.74
N ALA A 198 -6.48 -20.10 -3.75
CA ALA A 198 -6.26 -19.16 -4.84
C ALA A 198 -5.99 -19.89 -6.18
N SER A 199 -5.04 -20.84 -6.22
CA SER A 199 -4.78 -21.63 -7.43
C SER A 199 -5.99 -22.42 -7.91
N ALA A 200 -6.72 -23.06 -7.00
CA ALA A 200 -7.90 -23.86 -7.35
C ALA A 200 -9.01 -22.99 -7.96
N LEU A 201 -9.09 -21.70 -7.64
CA LEU A 201 -10.05 -20.76 -8.25
C LEU A 201 -9.82 -20.59 -9.76
N PHE A 202 -8.56 -20.68 -10.23
CA PHE A 202 -8.16 -20.45 -11.62
C PHE A 202 -7.92 -21.74 -12.43
N MET A 203 -7.90 -22.91 -11.80
CA MET A 203 -7.78 -24.19 -12.49
C MET A 203 -9.17 -24.76 -12.88
N PRO A 204 -9.49 -24.97 -14.18
CA PRO A 204 -10.83 -25.39 -14.61
C PRO A 204 -11.34 -26.71 -14.03
N SER A 205 -10.45 -27.66 -13.74
CA SER A 205 -10.77 -28.96 -13.13
C SER A 205 -10.92 -28.92 -11.60
N ALA A 206 -10.55 -27.81 -10.94
CA ALA A 206 -10.40 -27.74 -9.49
C ALA A 206 -11.64 -27.17 -8.75
N ALA A 207 -12.84 -27.25 -9.32
CA ALA A 207 -14.04 -26.66 -8.72
C ALA A 207 -14.36 -27.19 -7.31
N ALA A 208 -14.23 -28.51 -7.10
CA ALA A 208 -14.44 -29.12 -5.79
C ALA A 208 -13.34 -28.72 -4.78
N LEU A 209 -12.08 -28.73 -5.23
CA LEU A 209 -10.90 -28.23 -4.49
C LEU A 209 -11.10 -26.78 -4.02
N SER A 210 -11.46 -25.89 -4.95
CA SER A 210 -11.69 -24.48 -4.67
C SER A 210 -12.76 -24.28 -3.59
N LYS A 211 -13.89 -25.00 -3.67
CA LYS A 211 -14.94 -24.93 -2.65
C LYS A 211 -14.47 -25.42 -1.27
N ARG A 212 -13.80 -26.58 -1.18
CA ARG A 212 -13.34 -27.13 0.11
C ARG A 212 -12.24 -26.28 0.75
N LEU A 213 -11.24 -25.88 -0.05
CA LEU A 213 -10.12 -25.06 0.43
C LEU A 213 -10.52 -23.63 0.79
N SER A 214 -11.40 -22.96 0.01
CA SER A 214 -11.85 -21.60 0.34
C SER A 214 -12.68 -21.55 1.62
N ASN A 215 -13.48 -22.59 1.88
CA ASN A 215 -14.21 -22.72 3.14
C ASN A 215 -13.26 -22.95 4.32
N HIS A 216 -12.25 -23.80 4.14
CA HIS A 216 -11.24 -24.04 5.17
C HIS A 216 -10.40 -22.80 5.47
N ALA A 217 -9.96 -22.06 4.44
CA ALA A 217 -9.24 -20.80 4.60
C ALA A 217 -10.04 -19.76 5.41
N ARG A 218 -11.36 -19.67 5.22
CA ARG A 218 -12.25 -18.82 6.04
C ARG A 218 -12.28 -19.29 7.50
N THR A 219 -12.43 -20.59 7.75
CA THR A 219 -12.39 -21.17 9.10
C THR A 219 -11.05 -20.87 9.79
N LEU A 220 -9.93 -21.01 9.07
CA LEU A 220 -8.60 -20.71 9.59
C LEU A 220 -8.41 -19.23 9.90
N ALA A 221 -8.90 -18.31 9.04
CA ALA A 221 -8.89 -16.88 9.33
C ALA A 221 -9.62 -16.53 10.65
N HIS A 222 -10.78 -17.14 10.90
CA HIS A 222 -11.46 -17.01 12.20
C HIS A 222 -10.65 -17.62 13.35
N ARG A 223 -10.06 -18.79 13.15
CA ARG A 223 -9.27 -19.49 14.18
C ARG A 223 -8.00 -18.70 14.57
N VAL A 224 -7.34 -18.05 13.61
CA VAL A 224 -6.21 -17.14 13.82
C VAL A 224 -6.59 -15.98 14.75
N MET A 225 -7.73 -15.33 14.51
CA MET A 225 -8.21 -14.25 15.39
C MET A 225 -8.53 -14.75 16.81
N VAL A 226 -9.24 -15.87 16.93
CA VAL A 226 -9.69 -16.40 18.24
C VAL A 226 -8.50 -16.86 19.10
N ASN A 227 -7.52 -17.54 18.51
CA ASN A 227 -6.37 -18.09 19.24
C ASN A 227 -5.16 -17.15 19.26
N ARG A 228 -5.25 -15.97 18.63
CA ARG A 228 -4.15 -14.99 18.49
C ARG A 228 -2.88 -15.62 17.91
N TYR A 229 -3.04 -16.40 16.84
CA TYR A 229 -1.90 -16.87 16.06
C TYR A 229 -1.26 -15.69 15.31
N ARG A 230 0.07 -15.70 15.20
CA ARG A 230 0.86 -14.62 14.59
C ARG A 230 2.15 -15.17 13.99
N SER A 231 2.36 -14.91 12.70
CA SER A 231 3.58 -15.22 11.96
C SER A 231 3.63 -14.36 10.68
N VAL A 232 4.81 -14.21 10.07
CA VAL A 232 4.95 -13.61 8.73
C VAL A 232 4.04 -14.32 7.72
N GLU A 233 3.94 -15.65 7.84
CA GLU A 233 3.07 -16.48 7.02
C GLU A 233 1.58 -16.09 7.15
N ILE A 234 1.10 -15.82 8.37
CA ILE A 234 -0.29 -15.39 8.62
C ILE A 234 -0.58 -14.02 8.00
N VAL A 235 0.36 -13.07 8.06
CA VAL A 235 0.23 -11.76 7.39
C VAL A 235 0.04 -11.97 5.89
N LEU A 236 0.91 -12.79 5.26
CA LEU A 236 0.81 -13.14 3.85
C LEU A 236 -0.49 -13.89 3.52
N ALA A 237 -0.99 -14.75 4.41
CA ALA A 237 -2.23 -15.48 4.20
C ALA A 237 -3.44 -14.55 4.09
N PHE A 238 -3.56 -13.56 4.98
CA PHE A 238 -4.60 -12.52 4.85
C PHE A 238 -4.47 -11.76 3.53
N MET A 239 -3.25 -11.39 3.13
CA MET A 239 -2.97 -10.67 1.88
C MET A 239 -3.28 -11.45 0.59
N VAL A 240 -3.10 -12.78 0.60
CA VAL A 240 -3.38 -13.69 -0.52
C VAL A 240 -4.88 -13.86 -0.77
N ASN A 241 -5.73 -13.78 0.25
CA ASN A 241 -7.18 -13.98 0.11
C ASN A 241 -7.91 -12.75 -0.45
N ILE A 242 -7.48 -11.54 -0.09
CA ILE A 242 -8.07 -10.25 -0.50
C ILE A 242 -8.38 -10.08 -2.00
N PRO A 243 -7.52 -10.45 -2.98
CA PRO A 243 -7.66 -10.00 -4.36
C PRO A 243 -8.83 -10.68 -5.08
N TRP A 244 -9.26 -11.83 -4.59
CA TRP A 244 -10.21 -12.71 -5.25
C TRP A 244 -11.36 -13.10 -4.31
N MET A 245 -11.62 -12.28 -3.28
CA MET A 245 -12.81 -12.39 -2.45
C MET A 245 -14.08 -12.42 -3.31
N PHE A 246 -15.04 -13.25 -2.90
CA PHE A 246 -16.32 -13.34 -3.61
C PHE A 246 -17.15 -12.06 -3.39
N PRO A 247 -17.96 -11.65 -4.37
CA PRO A 247 -18.73 -10.41 -4.27
C PRO A 247 -19.85 -10.52 -3.22
N GLY A 248 -19.84 -9.63 -2.22
CA GLY A 248 -20.93 -9.46 -1.24
C GLY A 248 -22.23 -8.92 -1.83
N GLN A 249 -23.16 -8.49 -0.97
CA GLN A 249 -24.42 -7.87 -1.44
C GLN A 249 -24.14 -6.47 -1.98
N HIS A 250 -23.52 -5.60 -1.18
CA HIS A 250 -23.01 -4.29 -1.57
C HIS A 250 -21.52 -4.34 -1.97
N SER A 251 -20.98 -3.23 -2.49
CA SER A 251 -19.59 -3.09 -2.95
C SER A 251 -18.53 -3.14 -1.83
N THR A 252 -18.96 -2.96 -0.58
CA THR A 252 -18.12 -2.96 0.63
C THR A 252 -18.39 -4.15 1.54
N ASP A 253 -19.30 -5.06 1.16
CA ASP A 253 -19.68 -6.25 1.94
C ASP A 253 -18.65 -7.39 1.73
N ASP A 254 -17.37 -7.09 1.96
CA ASP A 254 -16.29 -8.06 1.90
C ASP A 254 -15.30 -7.85 3.07
N GLU A 255 -14.58 -8.90 3.42
CA GLU A 255 -13.67 -8.88 4.57
C GLU A 255 -12.34 -8.16 4.31
N THR A 256 -12.14 -7.48 3.16
CA THR A 256 -10.83 -6.91 2.78
C THR A 256 -10.29 -5.95 3.84
N CYS A 257 -11.13 -5.02 4.30
CA CYS A 257 -10.70 -4.01 5.27
C CYS A 257 -10.29 -4.67 6.60
N THR A 258 -11.07 -5.67 7.04
CA THR A 258 -10.78 -6.48 8.23
C THR A 258 -9.47 -7.27 8.07
N TYR A 259 -9.25 -7.92 6.92
CA TYR A 259 -8.06 -8.70 6.64
C TYR A 259 -6.80 -7.82 6.57
N ILE A 260 -6.89 -6.61 6.00
CA ILE A 260 -5.80 -5.62 6.02
C ILE A 260 -5.49 -5.18 7.46
N SER A 261 -6.50 -4.83 8.26
CA SER A 261 -6.29 -4.41 9.65
C SER A 261 -5.64 -5.50 10.50
N ILE A 262 -6.05 -6.77 10.34
CA ILE A 262 -5.44 -7.89 11.06
C ILE A 262 -4.01 -8.13 10.57
N ALA A 263 -3.77 -8.13 9.26
CA ALA A 263 -2.42 -8.25 8.69
C ALA A 263 -1.47 -7.17 9.22
N ASN A 264 -1.93 -5.91 9.29
CA ASN A 264 -1.18 -4.79 9.84
C ASN A 264 -0.90 -4.95 11.34
N THR A 265 -1.89 -5.41 12.12
CA THR A 265 -1.72 -5.69 13.56
C THR A 265 -0.66 -6.78 13.76
N VAL A 266 -0.81 -7.94 13.09
CA VAL A 266 0.12 -9.07 13.22
C VAL A 266 1.54 -8.71 12.74
N ALA A 267 1.66 -7.93 11.66
CA ALA A 267 2.95 -7.43 11.18
C ALA A 267 3.59 -6.43 12.17
N THR A 268 2.79 -5.61 12.85
CA THR A 268 3.25 -4.63 13.83
C THR A 268 3.69 -5.32 15.13
N ASP A 269 2.91 -6.28 15.63
CA ASP A 269 3.23 -7.12 16.79
C ASP A 269 4.57 -7.87 16.59
N LEU A 270 4.80 -8.36 15.37
CA LEU A 270 6.05 -9.00 14.95
C LEU A 270 7.14 -8.02 14.49
N SER A 271 6.98 -6.71 14.72
CA SER A 271 7.99 -5.68 14.41
C SER A 271 8.51 -5.66 12.97
N LEU A 272 7.69 -6.05 11.97
CA LEU A 272 8.06 -5.99 10.53
C LEU A 272 8.25 -4.55 10.03
N HIS A 273 7.70 -3.57 10.74
CA HIS A 273 7.80 -2.14 10.44
C HIS A 273 9.18 -1.53 10.75
N LYS A 274 9.99 -2.20 11.60
CA LYS A 274 11.31 -1.73 12.03
C LYS A 274 12.39 -2.00 10.98
N SER A 275 13.40 -1.14 10.92
CA SER A 275 14.59 -1.32 10.08
C SER A 275 15.54 -2.35 10.70
N LEU A 276 15.97 -3.33 9.91
CA LEU A 276 16.91 -4.36 10.35
C LEU A 276 18.35 -3.84 10.36
N ILE A 277 18.87 -3.51 11.55
CA ILE A 277 20.19 -2.90 11.72
C ILE A 277 20.87 -3.52 12.94
N SER A 278 22.13 -3.95 12.79
CA SER A 278 22.91 -4.44 13.92
C SER A 278 23.22 -3.28 14.89
N PRO A 279 23.05 -3.45 16.22
CA PRO A 279 23.34 -2.42 17.21
C PRO A 279 24.75 -1.83 17.13
N GLU A 280 25.72 -2.62 16.65
CA GLU A 280 27.12 -2.21 16.50
C GLU A 280 27.31 -1.14 15.41
N MET A 281 26.41 -1.10 14.43
CA MET A 281 26.38 -0.06 13.38
C MET A 281 25.68 1.23 13.82
N VAL A 282 25.03 1.24 14.99
CA VAL A 282 24.32 2.39 15.58
C VAL A 282 25.19 3.11 16.62
N GLY A 283 26.40 2.61 16.89
CA GLY A 283 27.35 3.19 17.86
C GLY A 283 27.72 4.65 17.58
N SER A 284 28.00 5.41 18.64
CA SER A 284 28.26 6.85 18.61
C SER A 284 29.38 7.22 17.62
N GLY A 285 29.01 7.89 16.52
CA GLY A 285 29.88 8.20 15.39
C GLY A 285 29.30 7.75 14.04
N SER A 286 28.37 6.79 14.08
CA SER A 286 27.51 6.48 12.94
C SER A 286 26.64 7.69 12.58
N GLY A 287 26.88 8.30 11.42
CA GLY A 287 26.08 9.42 10.89
C GLY A 287 24.65 9.03 10.47
N ILE A 288 24.23 7.81 10.79
CA ILE A 288 22.90 7.28 10.54
C ILE A 288 21.97 7.83 11.64
N GLY A 289 21.31 8.96 11.36
CA GLY A 289 20.27 9.51 12.23
C GLY A 289 19.02 8.62 12.27
N LEU A 290 19.07 7.54 13.06
CA LEU A 290 17.98 6.60 13.34
C LEU A 290 17.72 6.60 14.85
N ALA A 291 16.45 6.69 15.24
CA ALA A 291 16.05 6.42 16.61
C ALA A 291 16.21 4.92 16.89
N ARG A 292 16.65 4.54 18.09
CA ARG A 292 16.93 3.13 18.39
C ARG A 292 15.66 2.27 18.38
N GLY A 293 14.50 2.82 18.77
CA GLY A 293 13.21 2.15 18.68
C GLY A 293 12.75 1.81 17.27
N ASP A 294 13.23 2.52 16.24
CA ASP A 294 12.94 2.20 14.83
C ASP A 294 13.81 1.03 14.31
N CYS A 295 14.82 0.59 15.07
CA CYS A 295 15.71 -0.52 14.73
C CYS A 295 15.22 -1.85 15.33
N LEU A 296 15.55 -2.95 14.64
CA LEU A 296 15.51 -4.30 15.18
C LEU A 296 16.81 -5.04 14.81
N ASP A 297 17.43 -5.71 15.79
CA ASP A 297 18.61 -6.52 15.53
C ASP A 297 18.27 -7.75 14.66
N PRO A 298 19.08 -8.10 13.65
CA PRO A 298 18.84 -9.27 12.81
C PRO A 298 18.75 -10.62 13.54
N ARG A 299 19.50 -10.88 14.62
CA ARG A 299 19.35 -12.12 15.42
C ARG A 299 18.02 -12.10 16.15
N ALA A 300 17.65 -10.97 16.76
CA ALA A 300 16.37 -10.80 17.45
C ALA A 300 15.17 -10.98 16.49
N ALA A 301 15.27 -10.48 15.26
CA ALA A 301 14.25 -10.66 14.22
C ALA A 301 14.06 -12.13 13.82
N LEU A 302 15.14 -12.91 13.66
CA LEU A 302 15.06 -14.35 13.37
C LEU A 302 14.52 -15.14 14.58
N ALA A 303 14.96 -14.83 15.79
CA ALA A 303 14.44 -15.45 17.01
C ALA A 303 12.93 -15.20 17.19
N MET A 304 12.47 -13.97 16.93
CA MET A 304 11.04 -13.58 16.94
C MET A 304 10.20 -14.41 15.96
N ASP A 305 10.75 -14.76 14.79
CA ASP A 305 10.09 -15.63 13.80
C ASP A 305 10.21 -17.14 14.10
N GLY A 306 10.85 -17.52 15.22
CA GLY A 306 11.06 -18.91 15.62
C GLY A 306 12.26 -19.57 14.95
N PHE A 307 13.29 -18.79 14.61
CA PHE A 307 14.55 -19.24 14.02
C PHE A 307 15.81 -18.78 14.79
N PRO A 308 15.89 -18.93 16.13
CA PRO A 308 17.01 -18.41 16.92
C PRO A 308 18.38 -18.98 16.52
N GLU A 309 18.41 -20.24 16.06
CA GLU A 309 19.63 -20.95 15.64
C GLU A 309 20.16 -20.54 14.25
N ILE A 310 19.40 -19.74 13.48
CA ILE A 310 19.84 -19.34 12.14
C ILE A 310 20.72 -18.10 12.25
N ASP A 311 21.97 -18.22 11.78
CA ASP A 311 22.86 -17.06 11.71
C ASP A 311 22.37 -16.04 10.66
N PRO A 312 22.17 -14.75 11.03
CA PRO A 312 21.72 -13.69 10.12
C PRO A 312 22.58 -13.49 8.88
N TRP A 313 23.88 -13.78 8.94
CA TRP A 313 24.83 -13.62 7.84
C TRP A 313 25.04 -14.93 7.05
N SER A 314 24.28 -15.98 7.35
CA SER A 314 24.09 -17.09 6.41
C SER A 314 23.17 -16.67 5.25
N GLU A 315 23.27 -17.37 4.11
CA GLU A 315 22.35 -17.18 2.98
C GLU A 315 20.88 -17.34 3.40
N LYS A 316 20.59 -18.37 4.21
CA LYS A 316 19.24 -18.64 4.73
C LYS A 316 18.75 -17.53 5.68
N GLY A 317 19.62 -17.02 6.56
CA GLY A 317 19.33 -15.90 7.44
C GLY A 317 18.97 -14.64 6.65
N ARG A 318 19.79 -14.27 5.66
CA ARG A 318 19.53 -13.12 4.77
C ARG A 318 18.23 -13.28 3.97
N LEU A 319 17.94 -14.47 3.44
CA LEU A 319 16.67 -14.75 2.75
C LEU A 319 15.45 -14.56 3.68
N PHE A 320 15.49 -15.07 4.90
CA PHE A 320 14.38 -14.95 5.86
C PHE A 320 14.19 -13.51 6.36
N LEU A 321 15.28 -12.81 6.69
CA LEU A 321 15.23 -11.39 7.08
C LEU A 321 14.64 -10.52 5.98
N ARG A 322 15.14 -10.70 4.74
CA ARG A 322 14.61 -10.01 3.56
C ARG A 322 13.14 -10.33 3.30
N ASN A 323 12.69 -11.53 3.64
CA ASN A 323 11.29 -11.91 3.52
C ASN A 323 10.37 -11.16 4.49
N ARG A 324 10.85 -10.81 5.71
CA ARG A 324 10.13 -9.92 6.64
C ARG A 324 9.90 -8.54 6.02
N GLU A 325 10.97 -7.96 5.47
CA GLU A 325 10.92 -6.65 4.78
C GLU A 325 9.99 -6.69 3.56
N ARG A 326 10.08 -7.77 2.76
CA ARG A 326 9.19 -8.01 1.60
C ARG A 326 7.73 -8.08 1.99
N CYS A 327 7.42 -8.73 3.12
CA CYS A 327 6.07 -8.82 3.67
C CYS A 327 5.54 -7.43 4.02
N TRP A 328 6.34 -6.60 4.72
CA TRP A 328 5.98 -5.21 5.05
C TRP A 328 5.73 -4.35 3.80
N LEU A 329 6.66 -4.36 2.84
CA LEU A 329 6.53 -3.66 1.55
C LEU A 329 5.26 -4.10 0.81
N SER A 330 5.00 -5.40 0.76
CA SER A 330 3.84 -5.97 0.06
C SER A 330 2.51 -5.60 0.75
N LEU A 331 2.50 -5.52 2.09
CA LEU A 331 1.35 -5.07 2.86
C LEU A 331 1.06 -3.58 2.61
N PHE A 332 2.09 -2.73 2.62
CA PHE A 332 1.95 -1.29 2.30
C PHE A 332 1.34 -1.07 0.92
N VAL A 333 1.87 -1.73 -0.13
CA VAL A 333 1.35 -1.55 -1.50
C VAL A 333 -0.09 -2.06 -1.63
N LEU A 334 -0.42 -3.16 -0.95
CA LEU A 334 -1.78 -3.67 -0.92
C LEU A 334 -2.74 -2.70 -0.22
N GLU A 335 -2.37 -2.20 0.95
CA GLU A 335 -3.19 -1.30 1.75
C GLU A 335 -3.44 0.01 1.00
N ARG A 336 -2.39 0.71 0.57
CA ARG A 336 -2.52 1.95 -0.22
C ARG A 336 -3.35 1.73 -1.49
N GLY A 337 -3.17 0.58 -2.16
CA GLY A 337 -3.95 0.20 -3.33
C GLY A 337 -5.45 0.01 -3.06
N MET A 338 -5.83 -0.61 -1.95
CA MET A 338 -7.24 -0.82 -1.60
C MET A 338 -7.89 0.42 -0.97
N SER A 339 -7.14 1.19 -0.17
CA SER A 339 -7.61 2.40 0.49
C SER A 339 -7.89 3.50 -0.53
N LEU A 340 -7.03 3.71 -1.54
CA LEU A 340 -7.30 4.62 -2.66
C LEU A 340 -8.56 4.23 -3.45
N ALA A 341 -8.77 2.95 -3.73
CA ALA A 341 -9.90 2.49 -4.54
C ALA A 341 -11.25 2.45 -3.80
N ARG A 342 -11.23 2.48 -2.47
CA ARG A 342 -12.44 2.56 -1.62
C ARG A 342 -12.60 3.92 -0.91
N GLY A 343 -11.76 4.91 -1.20
CA GLY A 343 -11.78 6.24 -0.55
C GLY A 343 -11.65 6.14 0.97
N ARG A 344 -10.68 5.37 1.47
CA ARG A 344 -10.41 5.19 2.90
C ARG A 344 -9.08 5.85 3.29
N PRO A 345 -8.96 6.35 4.53
CA PRO A 345 -7.67 6.80 5.05
C PRO A 345 -6.67 5.65 5.12
N PHE A 346 -5.38 5.99 5.03
CA PHE A 346 -4.30 5.02 5.10
C PHE A 346 -4.07 4.53 6.54
N SER A 347 -3.83 3.23 6.67
CA SER A 347 -3.69 2.54 7.96
C SER A 347 -2.30 1.92 8.18
N VAL A 348 -1.51 1.71 7.12
CA VAL A 348 -0.11 1.30 7.24
C VAL A 348 0.77 2.57 7.36
N PRO A 349 1.53 2.73 8.45
CA PRO A 349 2.35 3.92 8.70
C PRO A 349 3.54 4.01 7.74
N MET A 350 4.00 5.23 7.47
CA MET A 350 5.15 5.49 6.61
C MET A 350 6.47 5.32 7.38
N THR A 351 6.98 4.09 7.42
CA THR A 351 8.24 3.72 8.08
C THR A 351 9.47 4.12 7.28
N ARG A 352 10.65 4.11 7.93
CA ARG A 352 11.92 4.35 7.24
C ARG A 352 12.21 3.30 6.15
N SER A 353 11.92 2.03 6.42
CA SER A 353 12.04 0.95 5.44
C SER A 353 11.22 1.16 4.16
N LEU A 354 10.13 1.94 4.21
CA LEU A 354 9.35 2.36 3.03
C LEU A 354 9.92 3.63 2.38
N LYS A 355 10.41 4.59 3.18
CA LYS A 355 11.06 5.81 2.68
C LYS A 355 12.34 5.52 1.90
N ASP A 356 13.15 4.56 2.35
CA ASP A 356 14.46 4.25 1.79
C ASP A 356 14.43 3.05 0.79
N CYS A 357 13.25 2.63 0.31
CA CYS A 357 13.08 1.33 -0.37
C CYS A 357 13.57 1.24 -1.83
N ASP A 358 13.90 2.35 -2.49
CA ASP A 358 14.13 2.44 -3.94
C ASP A 358 15.12 1.39 -4.47
N ASN A 359 16.26 1.24 -3.78
CA ASN A 359 17.31 0.29 -4.16
C ASN A 359 17.15 -1.09 -3.51
N TRP A 360 16.16 -1.30 -2.64
CA TRP A 360 15.99 -2.57 -1.91
C TRP A 360 15.86 -3.78 -2.83
N HIS A 361 15.28 -3.61 -4.02
CA HIS A 361 15.13 -4.66 -5.03
C HIS A 361 16.45 -5.08 -5.72
N ARG A 362 17.57 -4.36 -5.53
CA ARG A 362 18.86 -4.58 -6.22
C ARG A 362 19.82 -5.49 -5.44
N SER A 363 19.27 -6.43 -4.67
CA SER A 363 20.03 -7.37 -3.83
C SER A 363 20.34 -8.67 -4.57
N GLU A 364 21.45 -9.34 -4.22
CA GLU A 364 21.71 -10.73 -4.63
C GLU A 364 20.63 -11.71 -4.14
N TYR A 365 19.92 -11.37 -3.05
CA TYR A 365 18.78 -12.13 -2.53
C TYR A 365 17.43 -11.63 -3.05
N ALA A 366 17.40 -10.77 -4.07
CA ALA A 366 16.15 -10.32 -4.65
C ALA A 366 15.34 -11.47 -5.26
N ASP A 367 14.02 -11.42 -5.09
CA ASP A 367 13.07 -12.20 -5.89
C ASP A 367 12.85 -11.50 -7.24
N PRO A 368 12.62 -12.20 -8.36
CA PRO A 368 12.40 -11.57 -9.67
C PRO A 368 11.23 -10.58 -9.74
N LEU A 369 10.29 -10.63 -8.78
CA LEU A 369 9.17 -9.69 -8.67
C LEU A 369 9.44 -8.53 -7.70
N ASP A 370 10.55 -8.51 -6.95
CA ASP A 370 10.89 -7.43 -6.00
C ASP A 370 10.92 -6.05 -6.70
N GLY A 371 11.40 -5.97 -7.95
CA GLY A 371 11.37 -4.73 -8.73
C GLY A 371 9.95 -4.23 -9.05
N HIS A 372 9.00 -5.15 -9.26
CA HIS A 372 7.59 -4.81 -9.50
C HIS A 372 6.88 -4.36 -8.20
N LEU A 373 7.29 -4.93 -7.07
CA LEU A 373 6.83 -4.52 -5.74
C LEU A 373 7.34 -3.11 -5.39
N VAL A 374 8.64 -2.88 -5.50
CA VAL A 374 9.27 -1.61 -5.11
C VAL A 374 8.84 -0.48 -6.03
N SER A 375 8.72 -0.69 -7.34
CA SER A 375 8.23 0.37 -8.25
C SER A 375 6.84 0.88 -7.85
N MET A 376 5.96 -0.01 -7.39
CA MET A 376 4.63 0.35 -6.90
C MET A 376 4.64 0.91 -5.47
N ALA A 377 5.60 0.53 -4.62
CA ALA A 377 5.82 1.14 -3.31
C ALA A 377 6.28 2.60 -3.46
N VAL A 378 7.29 2.85 -4.30
CA VAL A 378 7.79 4.18 -4.66
C VAL A 378 6.66 5.04 -5.25
N LEU A 379 5.92 4.52 -6.24
CA LEU A 379 4.78 5.24 -6.81
C LEU A 379 3.76 5.64 -5.74
N ARG A 380 3.42 4.74 -4.81
CA ARG A 380 2.41 5.00 -3.77
C ARG A 380 2.92 5.93 -2.65
N ARG A 381 4.22 5.90 -2.34
CA ARG A 381 4.87 6.77 -1.36
C ARG A 381 4.91 8.23 -1.86
N ASP A 382 5.36 8.43 -3.09
CA ASP A 382 5.69 9.77 -3.58
C ASP A 382 4.45 10.56 -4.07
N LEU A 383 3.29 9.90 -4.16
CA LEU A 383 2.00 10.56 -4.42
C LEU A 383 1.63 11.62 -3.38
N ASP A 384 1.97 11.44 -2.11
CA ASP A 384 1.58 12.37 -1.04
C ASP A 384 2.21 13.77 -1.27
N ALA A 385 3.46 13.81 -1.75
CA ALA A 385 4.15 15.05 -2.12
C ALA A 385 3.60 15.68 -3.42
N LEU A 386 3.22 14.86 -4.41
CA LEU A 386 2.56 15.35 -5.62
C LEU A 386 1.19 15.96 -5.28
N PHE A 387 0.39 15.31 -4.44
CA PHE A 387 -0.91 15.84 -4.00
C PHE A 387 -0.78 17.15 -3.25
N ALA A 388 0.20 17.29 -2.35
CA ALA A 388 0.49 18.55 -1.67
C ALA A 388 0.84 19.67 -2.67
N THR A 389 1.68 19.37 -3.68
CA THR A 389 2.06 20.31 -4.74
C THR A 389 0.85 20.76 -5.57
N VAL A 390 0.02 19.81 -5.99
CA VAL A 390 -1.19 20.07 -6.80
C VAL A 390 -2.19 20.94 -6.04
N ARG A 391 -2.46 20.65 -4.75
CA ARG A 391 -3.33 21.47 -3.89
C ARG A 391 -2.80 22.91 -3.78
N ALA A 392 -1.51 23.07 -3.46
CA ALA A 392 -0.90 24.38 -3.31
C ALA A 392 -0.99 25.24 -4.59
N LEU A 393 -0.89 24.62 -5.77
CA LEU A 393 -1.09 25.30 -7.06
C LEU A 393 -2.56 25.71 -7.29
N CYS A 394 -3.52 24.86 -6.92
CA CYS A 394 -4.95 25.20 -6.97
C CYS A 394 -5.32 26.32 -6.00
N ASP A 395 -4.87 26.27 -4.74
CA ASP A 395 -5.22 27.26 -3.73
C ASP A 395 -4.51 28.60 -3.94
N GLY A 396 -3.25 28.58 -4.41
CA GLY A 396 -2.51 29.78 -4.79
C GLY A 396 -3.18 30.61 -5.90
N SER A 397 -4.03 29.99 -6.72
CA SER A 397 -4.80 30.66 -7.78
C SER A 397 -5.74 31.76 -7.26
N GLN A 398 -6.16 31.67 -6.00
CA GLN A 398 -7.15 32.57 -5.41
C GLN A 398 -6.58 33.94 -5.00
N MET A 399 -5.25 34.07 -4.92
CA MET A 399 -4.59 35.26 -4.35
C MET A 399 -4.03 36.25 -5.38
N ALA A 400 -4.10 35.94 -6.68
CA ALA A 400 -3.50 36.75 -7.73
C ALA A 400 -4.42 36.89 -8.96
N SER A 401 -4.15 37.86 -9.82
CA SER A 401 -4.65 37.90 -11.20
C SER A 401 -3.89 36.88 -12.07
N SER A 402 -3.82 35.63 -11.61
CA SER A 402 -3.06 34.56 -12.23
C SER A 402 -3.82 33.94 -13.40
N ASP A 403 -3.16 33.83 -14.54
CA ASP A 403 -3.70 33.13 -15.71
C ASP A 403 -3.92 31.65 -15.40
N GLY A 404 -5.19 31.21 -15.41
CA GLY A 404 -5.58 29.82 -15.17
C GLY A 404 -4.92 28.84 -16.15
N SER A 405 -4.52 29.30 -17.33
CA SER A 405 -3.78 28.52 -18.32
C SER A 405 -2.35 28.19 -17.85
N LEU A 406 -1.66 29.16 -17.24
CA LEU A 406 -0.32 28.95 -16.66
C LEU A 406 -0.39 28.04 -15.43
N ILE A 407 -1.46 28.11 -14.64
CA ILE A 407 -1.70 27.19 -13.53
C ILE A 407 -1.96 25.77 -14.06
N ALA A 408 -2.78 25.61 -15.09
CA ALA A 408 -3.03 24.32 -15.72
C ALA A 408 -1.73 23.68 -16.23
N GLN A 409 -0.89 24.45 -16.94
CA GLN A 409 0.43 24.02 -17.40
C GLN A 409 1.38 23.66 -16.24
N SER A 410 1.34 24.42 -15.13
CA SER A 410 2.19 24.17 -13.95
C SER A 410 1.78 22.88 -13.21
N ILE A 411 0.49 22.63 -13.07
CA ILE A 411 -0.06 21.39 -12.52
C ILE A 411 0.28 20.21 -13.45
N GLN A 412 0.03 20.36 -14.76
CA GLN A 412 0.32 19.35 -15.78
C GLN A 412 1.80 18.95 -15.75
N GLY A 413 2.70 19.93 -15.90
CA GLY A 413 4.15 19.67 -15.91
C GLY A 413 4.69 19.13 -14.58
N SER A 414 3.95 19.26 -13.48
CA SER A 414 4.27 18.60 -12.20
C SER A 414 3.85 17.13 -12.20
N ILE A 415 2.67 16.82 -12.74
CA ILE A 415 2.16 15.45 -12.88
C ILE A 415 2.96 14.66 -13.93
N GLU A 416 3.22 15.26 -15.09
CA GLU A 416 4.02 14.65 -16.16
C GLU A 416 5.42 14.31 -15.66
N ARG A 417 6.15 15.29 -15.09
CA ARG A 417 7.48 15.07 -14.51
C ARG A 417 7.52 13.91 -13.50
N PHE A 418 6.52 13.82 -12.62
CA PHE A 418 6.41 12.73 -11.64
C PHE A 418 6.31 11.36 -12.33
N PHE A 419 5.42 11.22 -13.31
CA PHE A 419 5.29 9.95 -14.03
C PHE A 419 6.48 9.67 -14.94
N ASP A 420 7.04 10.66 -15.61
CA ASP A 420 8.18 10.49 -16.52
C ASP A 420 9.44 10.05 -15.76
N GLN A 421 9.67 10.59 -14.56
CA GLN A 421 10.70 10.11 -13.64
C GLN A 421 10.46 8.64 -13.28
N TRP A 422 9.23 8.28 -12.92
CA TRP A 422 8.86 6.89 -12.61
C TRP A 422 9.05 5.95 -13.83
N TYR A 423 8.62 6.34 -15.02
CA TYR A 423 8.81 5.57 -16.26
C TYR A 423 10.28 5.43 -16.63
N THR A 424 11.09 6.45 -16.39
CA THR A 424 12.55 6.44 -16.65
C THR A 424 13.26 5.42 -15.77
N GLU A 425 12.96 5.38 -14.47
CA GLU A 425 13.59 4.46 -13.52
C GLU A 425 13.03 3.03 -13.62
N TRP A 426 11.71 2.88 -13.79
CA TRP A 426 11.02 1.60 -13.65
C TRP A 426 10.58 0.97 -14.98
N GLY A 427 10.22 1.76 -15.99
CA GLY A 427 9.66 1.23 -17.25
C GLY A 427 10.57 0.20 -17.92
N VAL A 428 11.88 0.45 -17.88
CA VAL A 428 12.90 -0.45 -18.43
C VAL A 428 13.19 -1.66 -17.54
N SER A 429 13.13 -1.51 -16.21
CA SER A 429 13.56 -2.53 -15.24
C SER A 429 12.48 -3.58 -14.94
N ILE A 430 11.20 -3.20 -15.02
CA ILE A 430 10.05 -4.11 -14.87
C ILE A 430 9.32 -4.42 -16.19
N GLY A 431 9.75 -3.81 -17.30
CA GLY A 431 9.23 -4.07 -18.63
C GLY A 431 9.52 -5.50 -19.13
N LYS A 432 8.59 -6.07 -19.90
CA LYS A 432 8.67 -7.43 -20.46
C LYS A 432 8.70 -7.43 -21.98
N GLY A 433 9.28 -8.48 -22.55
CA GLY A 433 9.40 -8.66 -24.00
C GLY A 433 10.49 -7.78 -24.64
N PRO A 434 10.65 -7.86 -25.98
CA PRO A 434 11.69 -7.11 -26.71
C PRO A 434 11.53 -5.59 -26.56
N ASP A 435 10.28 -5.11 -26.56
CA ASP A 435 9.94 -3.68 -26.46
C ASP A 435 9.96 -3.15 -25.01
N ARG A 436 10.28 -4.01 -24.01
CA ARG A 436 10.24 -3.71 -22.57
C ARG A 436 8.93 -3.02 -22.14
N ARG A 437 7.79 -3.46 -22.66
CA ARG A 437 6.46 -2.92 -22.30
C ARG A 437 6.08 -3.32 -20.89
N LEU A 438 5.44 -2.42 -20.15
CA LEU A 438 4.90 -2.75 -18.83
C LEU A 438 3.90 -3.92 -18.91
N PRO A 439 3.84 -4.80 -17.89
CA PRO A 439 2.73 -5.74 -17.77
C PRO A 439 1.39 -4.98 -17.72
N PRO A 440 0.32 -5.42 -18.42
CA PRO A 440 -0.94 -4.66 -18.49
C PRO A 440 -1.55 -4.31 -17.12
N TYR A 441 -1.36 -5.17 -16.11
CA TYR A 441 -1.77 -4.88 -14.73
C TYR A 441 -1.06 -3.64 -14.14
N VAL A 442 0.24 -3.47 -14.41
CA VAL A 442 1.02 -2.31 -13.95
C VAL A 442 0.66 -1.08 -14.77
N GLU A 443 0.49 -1.21 -16.09
CA GLU A 443 0.02 -0.12 -16.96
C GLU A 443 -1.32 0.44 -16.46
N ILE A 444 -2.28 -0.42 -16.11
CA ILE A 444 -3.56 -0.02 -15.53
C ILE A 444 -3.38 0.68 -14.17
N LEU A 445 -2.50 0.17 -13.29
CA LEU A 445 -2.21 0.80 -12.00
C LEU A 445 -1.66 2.23 -12.14
N VAL A 446 -0.68 2.44 -13.03
CA VAL A 446 -0.05 3.74 -13.26
C VAL A 446 -1.03 4.70 -13.94
N THR A 447 -1.68 4.26 -15.02
CA THR A 447 -2.60 5.09 -15.82
C THR A 447 -3.87 5.47 -15.05
N HIS A 448 -4.40 4.57 -14.20
CA HIS A 448 -5.50 4.90 -13.31
C HIS A 448 -5.07 5.86 -12.19
N THR A 449 -3.84 5.72 -11.68
CA THR A 449 -3.31 6.66 -10.66
C THR A 449 -3.23 8.07 -11.25
N ARG A 450 -2.78 8.21 -12.50
CA ARG A 450 -2.83 9.46 -13.26
C ARG A 450 -4.24 10.02 -13.42
N LEU A 451 -5.19 9.17 -13.85
CA LEU A 451 -6.61 9.53 -13.94
C LEU A 451 -7.19 10.01 -12.61
N SER A 452 -6.83 9.37 -11.50
CA SER A 452 -7.31 9.74 -10.15
C SER A 452 -6.81 11.12 -9.75
N ILE A 453 -5.55 11.47 -10.08
CA ILE A 453 -5.01 12.82 -9.86
C ILE A 453 -5.80 13.84 -10.70
N TYR A 454 -6.05 13.57 -11.98
CA TYR A 454 -6.83 14.46 -12.85
C TYR A 454 -8.25 14.68 -12.33
N GLY A 455 -8.94 13.62 -11.87
CA GLY A 455 -10.23 13.73 -11.19
C GLY A 455 -10.18 14.59 -9.92
N GLY A 456 -9.12 14.44 -9.12
CA GLY A 456 -8.88 15.29 -7.95
C GLY A 456 -8.66 16.77 -8.29
N VAL A 457 -7.99 17.08 -9.41
CA VAL A 457 -7.81 18.46 -9.89
C VAL A 457 -9.14 19.08 -10.35
N ILE A 458 -9.92 18.35 -11.16
CA ILE A 458 -11.22 18.81 -11.66
C ILE A 458 -12.17 19.15 -10.49
N ASN A 459 -12.21 18.27 -9.50
CA ASN A 459 -13.08 18.38 -8.33
C ASN A 459 -12.51 19.29 -7.22
N HIS A 460 -11.32 19.90 -7.40
CA HIS A 460 -10.75 20.77 -6.38
C HIS A 460 -11.63 22.02 -6.21
N PRO A 461 -12.04 22.41 -4.98
CA PRO A 461 -12.95 23.53 -4.77
C PRO A 461 -12.46 24.85 -5.39
N THR A 462 -11.18 25.13 -5.21
CA THR A 462 -10.48 26.36 -5.64
C THR A 462 -9.92 26.30 -7.07
N ALA A 463 -10.10 25.21 -7.84
CA ALA A 463 -9.57 25.13 -9.20
C ALA A 463 -10.23 26.16 -10.15
N PRO A 464 -9.45 26.95 -10.93
CA PRO A 464 -9.96 27.78 -12.01
C PRO A 464 -10.70 26.99 -13.11
N LEU A 465 -11.54 27.67 -13.89
CA LEU A 465 -12.32 27.04 -14.97
C LEU A 465 -11.41 26.49 -16.08
N GLU A 466 -10.33 27.22 -16.39
CA GLU A 466 -9.31 26.86 -17.38
C GLU A 466 -8.59 25.56 -16.96
N VAL A 467 -8.27 25.44 -15.66
CA VAL A 467 -7.69 24.23 -15.07
C VAL A 467 -8.66 23.06 -15.20
N ARG A 468 -9.93 23.23 -14.82
CA ARG A 468 -10.95 22.17 -14.96
C ARG A 468 -11.08 21.72 -16.42
N ARG A 469 -11.26 22.66 -17.37
CA ARG A 469 -11.37 22.38 -18.82
C ARG A 469 -10.15 21.62 -19.34
N PHE A 470 -8.94 22.04 -18.96
CA PHE A 470 -7.72 21.36 -19.36
C PHE A 470 -7.69 19.89 -18.88
N PHE A 471 -7.97 19.66 -17.59
CA PHE A 471 -7.92 18.32 -17.02
C PHE A 471 -9.10 17.43 -17.41
N HIS A 472 -10.21 17.96 -17.92
CA HIS A 472 -11.26 17.15 -18.55
C HIS A 472 -10.74 16.36 -19.77
N THR A 473 -10.03 17.01 -20.69
CA THR A 473 -9.45 16.33 -21.88
C THR A 473 -8.37 15.32 -21.47
N ALA A 474 -7.46 15.70 -20.57
CA ALA A 474 -6.41 14.80 -20.06
C ALA A 474 -7.00 13.61 -19.28
N GLY A 475 -8.04 13.85 -18.47
CA GLY A 475 -8.83 12.85 -17.77
C GLY A 475 -9.49 11.86 -18.72
N LEU A 476 -10.19 12.35 -19.75
CA LEU A 476 -10.81 11.49 -20.76
C LEU A 476 -9.77 10.62 -21.46
N SER A 477 -8.66 11.19 -21.92
CA SER A 477 -7.54 10.43 -22.52
C SER A 477 -7.04 9.32 -21.60
N SER A 478 -6.75 9.65 -20.32
CA SER A 478 -6.28 8.67 -19.33
C SER A 478 -7.31 7.58 -19.04
N ALA A 479 -8.61 7.90 -19.07
CA ALA A 479 -9.69 6.94 -18.89
C ALA A 479 -9.85 5.98 -20.07
N LEU A 480 -9.72 6.47 -21.30
CA LEU A 480 -9.70 5.63 -22.51
C LEU A 480 -8.49 4.70 -22.50
N ASN A 481 -7.31 5.18 -22.09
CA ASN A 481 -6.10 4.36 -22.01
C ASN A 481 -6.20 3.24 -20.96
N VAL A 482 -6.82 3.47 -19.79
CA VAL A 482 -7.09 2.40 -18.80
C VAL A 482 -7.96 1.28 -19.40
N MET A 483 -9.04 1.65 -20.09
CA MET A 483 -9.94 0.69 -20.74
C MET A 483 -9.25 -0.06 -21.88
N ARG A 484 -8.48 0.65 -22.72
CA ARG A 484 -7.71 0.08 -23.82
C ARG A 484 -6.65 -0.91 -23.32
N ALA A 485 -5.91 -0.57 -22.26
CA ALA A 485 -4.93 -1.48 -21.63
C ALA A 485 -5.59 -2.77 -21.11
N ALA A 486 -6.81 -2.68 -20.58
CA ALA A 486 -7.58 -3.85 -20.17
C ALA A 486 -8.00 -4.74 -21.37
N ILE A 487 -8.43 -4.14 -22.48
CA ILE A 487 -8.81 -4.87 -23.71
C ILE A 487 -7.59 -5.54 -24.36
N GLN A 488 -6.53 -4.77 -24.62
CA GLN A 488 -5.31 -5.28 -25.27
C GLN A 488 -4.55 -6.29 -24.38
N GLY A 489 -4.65 -6.13 -23.06
CA GLY A 489 -3.99 -6.97 -22.06
C GLY A 489 -4.78 -8.19 -21.57
N GLU A 490 -5.99 -8.47 -22.08
CA GLU A 490 -6.93 -9.46 -21.51
C GLU A 490 -6.28 -10.82 -21.19
N SER A 491 -5.42 -11.34 -22.08
CA SER A 491 -4.74 -12.63 -21.92
C SER A 491 -3.86 -12.72 -20.67
N GLN A 492 -3.32 -11.60 -20.21
CA GLN A 492 -2.48 -11.48 -19.01
C GLN A 492 -3.27 -11.02 -17.77
N LEU A 493 -4.52 -10.58 -17.94
CA LEU A 493 -5.38 -10.08 -16.86
C LEU A 493 -6.34 -11.15 -16.31
N GLN A 494 -6.21 -12.40 -16.74
CA GLN A 494 -7.06 -13.50 -16.26
C GLN A 494 -7.07 -13.62 -14.73
N SER A 495 -5.93 -13.48 -14.06
CA SER A 495 -5.82 -13.51 -12.59
C SER A 495 -5.92 -12.15 -11.91
N MET A 496 -6.33 -11.08 -12.62
CA MET A 496 -6.32 -9.73 -12.06
C MET A 496 -7.14 -9.62 -10.76
N PRO A 497 -6.68 -8.82 -9.77
CA PRO A 497 -7.42 -8.51 -8.57
C PRO A 497 -8.78 -7.85 -8.82
N ASN A 498 -9.70 -8.04 -7.87
CA ASN A 498 -10.97 -7.33 -7.77
C ASN A 498 -10.79 -5.81 -7.86
N ASN A 499 -9.72 -5.27 -7.26
CA ASN A 499 -9.40 -3.84 -7.30
C ASN A 499 -9.24 -3.31 -8.75
N THR A 500 -8.59 -4.08 -9.61
CA THR A 500 -8.40 -3.70 -11.02
C THR A 500 -9.74 -3.56 -11.75
N ALA A 501 -10.74 -4.38 -11.41
CA ALA A 501 -12.08 -4.26 -11.97
C ALA A 501 -12.80 -2.97 -11.51
N ILE A 502 -12.57 -2.53 -10.26
CA ILE A 502 -13.07 -1.24 -9.75
C ILE A 502 -12.44 -0.10 -10.56
N MET A 503 -11.11 -0.11 -10.69
CA MET A 503 -10.34 0.91 -11.41
C MET A 503 -10.74 1.04 -12.90
N ILE A 504 -10.90 -0.09 -13.60
CA ILE A 504 -11.36 -0.10 -14.99
C ILE A 504 -12.79 0.46 -15.10
N SER A 505 -13.66 0.13 -14.14
CA SER A 505 -15.05 0.62 -14.13
C SER A 505 -15.14 2.09 -13.77
N PHE A 506 -14.27 2.59 -12.88
CA PHE A 506 -14.14 4.01 -12.59
C PHE A 506 -13.74 4.79 -13.85
N ALA A 507 -12.74 4.31 -14.60
CA ALA A 507 -12.37 4.89 -15.89
C ALA A 507 -13.53 4.88 -16.90
N ALA A 508 -14.27 3.78 -17.00
CA ALA A 508 -15.44 3.70 -17.87
C ALA A 508 -16.54 4.71 -17.49
N CYS A 509 -16.88 4.85 -16.20
CA CYS A 509 -17.85 5.83 -15.73
C CYS A 509 -17.37 7.27 -15.94
N PHE A 510 -16.10 7.55 -15.68
CA PHE A 510 -15.47 8.86 -15.88
C PHE A 510 -15.53 9.26 -17.37
N ALA A 511 -15.13 8.37 -18.27
CA ALA A 511 -15.19 8.60 -19.70
C ALA A 511 -16.63 8.80 -20.19
N LEU A 512 -17.59 7.98 -19.72
CA LEU A 512 -19.01 8.12 -20.05
C LEU A 512 -19.53 9.50 -19.65
N THR A 513 -19.26 9.92 -18.41
CA THR A 513 -19.70 11.19 -17.84
C THR A 513 -19.13 12.38 -18.61
N LEU A 514 -17.84 12.39 -18.97
CA LEU A 514 -17.31 13.50 -19.77
C LEU A 514 -17.85 13.47 -21.21
N SER A 515 -18.02 12.29 -21.81
CA SER A 515 -18.51 12.17 -23.19
C SER A 515 -19.95 12.65 -23.38
N SER A 516 -20.79 12.67 -22.34
CA SER A 516 -22.16 13.19 -22.45
C SER A 516 -22.25 14.72 -22.56
N TYR A 517 -21.17 15.46 -22.28
CA TYR A 517 -21.09 16.93 -22.40
C TYR A 517 -20.32 17.39 -23.66
N ALA A 518 -19.96 16.47 -24.56
CA ALA A 518 -19.39 16.80 -25.86
C ALA A 518 -20.48 17.38 -26.76
N THR A 519 -20.16 18.43 -27.52
CA THR A 519 -21.13 19.16 -28.36
C THR A 519 -21.90 18.25 -29.33
N GLY A 520 -23.21 18.51 -29.46
CA GLY A 520 -24.13 17.72 -30.28
C GLY A 520 -23.67 17.57 -31.73
N GLY A 521 -23.47 16.32 -32.17
CA GLY A 521 -22.93 15.98 -33.50
C GLY A 521 -21.59 15.24 -33.47
N SER A 522 -20.90 15.22 -32.33
CA SER A 522 -19.63 14.50 -32.18
C SER A 522 -19.79 12.96 -32.21
N ALA A 523 -18.89 12.27 -32.92
CA ALA A 523 -18.73 10.82 -32.89
C ALA A 523 -18.10 10.30 -31.57
N LEU A 524 -17.60 11.19 -30.70
CA LEU A 524 -16.93 10.85 -29.44
C LEU A 524 -17.82 10.04 -28.50
N ALA A 525 -19.04 10.50 -28.21
CA ALA A 525 -19.93 9.80 -27.29
C ALA A 525 -20.33 8.38 -27.77
N PRO A 526 -20.66 8.15 -29.05
CA PRO A 526 -20.74 6.80 -29.63
C PRO A 526 -19.47 5.96 -29.42
N SER A 527 -18.28 6.49 -29.71
CA SER A 527 -17.01 5.76 -29.59
C SER A 527 -16.65 5.40 -28.16
N VAL A 528 -16.89 6.30 -27.20
CA VAL A 528 -16.70 6.02 -25.77
C VAL A 528 -17.64 4.90 -25.31
N ARG A 529 -18.91 4.94 -25.72
CA ARG A 529 -19.87 3.85 -25.42
C ARG A 529 -19.45 2.50 -25.99
N ASN A 530 -18.90 2.46 -27.20
CA ASN A 530 -18.37 1.23 -27.81
C ASN A 530 -17.20 0.66 -26.98
N LEU A 531 -16.21 1.49 -26.63
CA LEU A 531 -15.07 1.07 -25.81
C LEU A 531 -15.48 0.54 -24.43
N ILE A 532 -16.52 1.12 -23.83
CA ILE A 532 -17.07 0.65 -22.56
C ILE A 532 -17.75 -0.72 -22.71
N ASP A 533 -18.48 -1.00 -23.80
CA ASP A 533 -19.09 -2.33 -24.02
C ASP A 533 -18.04 -3.42 -24.32
N GLU A 534 -17.00 -3.09 -25.09
CA GLU A 534 -15.82 -3.96 -25.29
C GLU A 534 -15.17 -4.30 -23.93
N THR A 535 -14.87 -3.27 -23.13
CA THR A 535 -14.28 -3.39 -21.79
C THR A 535 -15.16 -4.20 -20.85
N ALA A 536 -16.46 -3.92 -20.83
CA ALA A 536 -17.42 -4.64 -20.01
C ALA A 536 -17.49 -6.13 -20.37
N THR A 537 -17.34 -6.45 -21.65
CA THR A 537 -17.28 -7.83 -22.14
C THR A 537 -15.98 -8.52 -21.72
N VAL A 538 -14.84 -7.82 -21.74
CA VAL A 538 -13.57 -8.31 -21.17
C VAL A 538 -13.69 -8.60 -19.67
N LEU A 539 -14.26 -7.67 -18.88
CA LEU A 539 -14.49 -7.85 -17.45
C LEU A 539 -15.36 -9.09 -17.15
N GLU A 540 -16.41 -9.32 -17.95
CA GLU A 540 -17.25 -10.51 -17.86
C GLU A 540 -16.51 -11.81 -18.23
N ARG A 541 -15.63 -11.80 -19.24
CA ARG A 541 -14.84 -12.98 -19.65
C ARG A 541 -13.81 -13.33 -18.58
N ILE A 542 -13.01 -12.37 -18.14
CA ILE A 542 -12.03 -12.52 -17.06
C ILE A 542 -12.70 -13.14 -15.82
N GLY A 543 -13.81 -12.56 -15.37
CA GLY A 543 -14.52 -13.02 -14.17
C GLY A 543 -15.07 -14.45 -14.24
N LYS A 544 -15.20 -15.01 -15.46
CA LYS A 544 -15.70 -16.37 -15.77
C LYS A 544 -14.61 -17.32 -16.29
N VAL A 545 -13.32 -16.99 -16.15
CA VAL A 545 -12.18 -17.83 -16.62
C VAL A 545 -12.28 -19.29 -16.15
N THR A 546 -12.84 -19.52 -14.95
CA THR A 546 -13.39 -20.81 -14.54
C THR A 546 -14.87 -20.65 -14.18
N ARG A 547 -15.62 -21.76 -14.25
CA ARG A 547 -17.06 -21.78 -13.91
C ARG A 547 -17.33 -21.41 -12.45
N HIS A 548 -16.39 -21.69 -11.55
CA HIS A 548 -16.50 -21.49 -10.11
C HIS A 548 -15.82 -20.21 -9.59
N ARG A 549 -15.06 -19.47 -10.41
CA ARG A 549 -14.43 -18.21 -9.99
C ARG A 549 -15.45 -17.19 -9.47
N ASN A 550 -16.57 -17.02 -10.17
CA ASN A 550 -17.61 -16.03 -9.86
C ASN A 550 -17.04 -14.63 -9.51
N GLY A 551 -16.11 -14.14 -10.34
CA GLY A 551 -15.32 -12.95 -10.01
C GLY A 551 -16.15 -11.67 -9.95
N LEU A 552 -15.76 -10.73 -9.07
CA LEU A 552 -16.43 -9.44 -8.90
C LEU A 552 -16.53 -8.64 -10.22
N SER A 553 -15.58 -8.81 -11.14
CA SER A 553 -15.59 -8.19 -12.47
C SER A 553 -16.83 -8.53 -13.30
N ILE A 554 -17.52 -9.65 -13.03
CA ILE A 554 -18.81 -9.96 -13.69
C ILE A 554 -19.89 -8.94 -13.32
N LYS A 555 -19.96 -8.54 -12.04
CA LYS A 555 -20.94 -7.53 -11.58
C LYS A 555 -20.66 -6.19 -12.25
N TYR A 556 -19.39 -5.78 -12.26
CA TYR A 556 -18.95 -4.54 -12.92
C TYR A 556 -19.22 -4.54 -14.43
N GLY A 557 -18.83 -5.57 -15.17
CA GLY A 557 -19.12 -5.66 -16.61
C GLY A 557 -20.62 -5.59 -16.93
N LYS A 558 -21.47 -6.28 -16.15
CA LYS A 558 -22.93 -6.17 -16.31
C LYS A 558 -23.46 -4.75 -16.03
N TYR A 559 -22.93 -4.08 -15.01
CA TYR A 559 -23.31 -2.71 -14.66
C TYR A 559 -22.89 -1.72 -15.76
N LEU A 560 -21.66 -1.82 -16.28
CA LEU A 560 -21.18 -0.99 -17.39
C LEU A 560 -22.09 -1.09 -18.63
N LYS A 561 -22.52 -2.31 -19.00
CA LYS A 561 -23.50 -2.52 -20.09
C LYS A 561 -24.85 -1.89 -19.80
N GLN A 562 -25.29 -1.88 -18.55
CA GLN A 562 -26.56 -1.28 -18.16
C GLN A 562 -26.52 0.25 -18.25
N ILE A 563 -25.44 0.90 -17.80
CA ILE A 563 -25.31 2.36 -17.88
C ILE A 563 -25.11 2.85 -19.31
N VAL A 564 -24.33 2.13 -20.14
CA VAL A 564 -24.16 2.46 -21.57
C VAL A 564 -25.49 2.40 -22.33
N ARG A 565 -26.33 1.40 -22.05
CA ARG A 565 -27.67 1.29 -22.66
C ARG A 565 -28.58 2.45 -22.27
N ARG A 566 -28.60 2.85 -20.99
CA ARG A 566 -29.38 4.01 -20.52
C ARG A 566 -28.89 5.32 -21.15
N ALA A 567 -27.57 5.53 -21.21
CA ALA A 567 -26.98 6.69 -21.87
C ALA A 567 -27.26 6.73 -23.38
N ALA A 568 -27.54 5.60 -24.02
CA ALA A 568 -27.91 5.51 -25.43
C ALA A 568 -29.41 5.73 -25.71
N THR A 569 -30.30 5.49 -24.74
CA THR A 569 -31.76 5.69 -24.93
C THR A 569 -32.24 7.11 -24.68
N GLY A 570 -31.38 8.01 -24.21
CA GLY A 570 -31.76 9.38 -23.85
C GLY A 570 -32.44 9.49 -22.48
N ASP A 571 -32.57 8.38 -21.73
CA ASP A 571 -32.98 8.37 -20.32
C ASP A 571 -31.82 8.85 -19.42
N GLY A 572 -31.35 10.07 -19.68
CA GLY A 572 -30.52 10.82 -18.75
C GLY A 572 -31.28 11.04 -17.44
N ILE A 573 -30.53 11.25 -16.35
CA ILE A 573 -31.06 11.52 -15.02
C ILE A 573 -31.90 12.80 -15.09
N SER A 574 -33.22 12.62 -15.25
CA SER A 574 -34.18 13.70 -15.36
C SER A 574 -34.71 13.97 -13.96
N ASP A 575 -34.04 14.88 -13.26
CA ASP A 575 -34.50 15.37 -11.95
C ASP A 575 -35.91 15.98 -12.10
N PRO A 576 -36.94 15.50 -11.38
CA PRO A 576 -38.30 16.01 -11.48
C PRO A 576 -38.52 17.46 -10.98
N ARG A 577 -37.47 18.23 -10.67
CA ARG A 577 -37.56 19.51 -9.96
C ARG A 577 -37.17 20.77 -10.74
N MET A 578 -36.66 20.68 -11.97
CA MET A 578 -36.46 21.88 -12.80
C MET A 578 -37.80 22.42 -13.34
N PRO A 579 -38.12 23.72 -13.16
CA PRO A 579 -39.30 24.31 -13.78
C PRO A 579 -39.16 24.37 -15.30
N ILE A 580 -40.20 23.97 -16.03
CA ILE A 580 -40.26 24.11 -17.48
C ILE A 580 -40.29 25.60 -17.84
N VAL A 581 -39.15 26.14 -18.28
CA VAL A 581 -39.10 27.45 -18.94
C VAL A 581 -39.52 27.25 -20.39
N ASN A 582 -40.77 27.59 -20.71
CA ASN A 582 -41.26 27.63 -22.09
C ASN A 582 -40.64 28.84 -22.83
N GLU A 583 -39.48 28.66 -23.45
CA GLU A 583 -39.05 29.55 -24.53
C GLU A 583 -39.72 29.14 -25.85
N ALA A 584 -40.30 30.13 -26.52
CA ALA A 584 -41.03 29.93 -27.78
C ALA A 584 -40.05 29.66 -28.94
N PRO A 585 -40.45 28.86 -29.96
CA PRO A 585 -39.54 28.49 -31.04
C PRO A 585 -39.22 29.69 -31.95
N ILE A 586 -38.01 30.23 -31.82
CA ILE A 586 -37.46 31.19 -32.79
C ILE A 586 -36.98 30.40 -34.01
N THR A 587 -37.74 30.47 -35.10
CA THR A 587 -37.35 29.88 -36.39
C THR A 587 -36.29 30.75 -37.08
N THR A 588 -35.02 30.42 -36.90
CA THR A 588 -33.92 30.89 -37.78
C THR A 588 -33.61 29.83 -38.85
N PRO A 589 -33.41 30.22 -40.12
CA PRO A 589 -33.22 29.27 -41.21
C PRO A 589 -31.84 28.60 -41.15
N THR A 590 -31.83 27.28 -41.35
CA THR A 590 -30.63 26.45 -41.48
C THR A 590 -29.84 26.81 -42.73
N PHE A 591 -28.68 27.45 -42.54
CA PHE A 591 -27.68 27.66 -43.59
C PHE A 591 -26.27 27.41 -43.03
N LEU A 592 -25.93 26.13 -42.89
CA LEU A 592 -24.62 25.51 -43.17
C LEU A 592 -24.66 24.07 -42.63
N ASP A 593 -24.68 23.10 -43.55
CA ASP A 593 -24.25 21.74 -43.23
C ASP A 593 -22.77 21.80 -42.85
N GLN A 594 -22.47 21.89 -41.55
CA GLN A 594 -21.15 21.50 -41.07
C GLN A 594 -21.09 19.98 -41.15
N GLN A 595 -20.32 19.49 -42.12
CA GLN A 595 -20.08 18.07 -42.35
C GLN A 595 -19.69 17.40 -41.03
N ALA A 596 -20.46 16.38 -40.62
CA ALA A 596 -20.02 15.47 -39.57
C ALA A 596 -18.70 14.85 -40.04
N LEU A 597 -17.60 15.22 -39.39
CA LEU A 597 -16.23 14.84 -39.78
C LEU A 597 -15.97 13.33 -39.72
N TRP A 598 -16.90 12.57 -39.12
CA TRP A 598 -16.84 11.12 -38.96
C TRP A 598 -18.22 10.50 -39.20
N PRO A 599 -18.45 9.76 -40.30
CA PRO A 599 -19.66 8.97 -40.50
C PRO A 599 -19.65 7.65 -39.71
N GLU A 600 -18.49 7.22 -39.19
CA GLU A 600 -18.32 6.00 -38.39
C GLU A 600 -17.69 6.31 -37.01
N PRO A 601 -18.06 5.59 -35.94
CA PRO A 601 -17.42 5.75 -34.63
C PRO A 601 -15.94 5.34 -34.65
N LEU A 602 -15.08 6.19 -34.09
CA LEU A 602 -13.67 5.88 -33.78
C LEU A 602 -13.53 4.60 -32.94
N GLN A 603 -12.59 3.73 -33.32
CA GLN A 603 -12.25 2.49 -32.62
C GLN A 603 -11.10 2.70 -31.63
N PHE A 604 -11.38 3.30 -30.47
CA PHE A 604 -10.37 3.61 -29.45
C PHE A 604 -9.57 2.39 -28.96
N SER A 605 -10.13 1.17 -29.02
CA SER A 605 -9.44 -0.06 -28.60
C SER A 605 -8.22 -0.40 -29.47
N ALA A 606 -8.16 0.10 -30.70
CA ALA A 606 -7.08 -0.13 -31.66
C ALA A 606 -6.07 1.04 -31.78
N MET A 607 -6.30 2.17 -31.09
CA MET A 607 -5.51 3.40 -31.23
C MET A 607 -4.28 3.46 -30.30
N SER A 608 -3.21 4.14 -30.73
CA SER A 608 -2.12 4.57 -29.85
C SER A 608 -2.54 5.73 -28.94
N ASP A 609 -1.73 6.00 -27.90
CA ASP A 609 -1.95 7.10 -26.97
C ASP A 609 -1.98 8.45 -27.70
N ASP A 610 -1.02 8.67 -28.60
CA ASP A 610 -0.95 9.87 -29.46
C ASP A 610 -2.18 10.00 -30.37
N GLN A 611 -2.69 8.89 -30.92
CA GLN A 611 -3.89 8.89 -31.75
C GLN A 611 -5.14 9.26 -30.94
N ILE A 612 -5.24 8.78 -29.68
CA ILE A 612 -6.33 9.16 -28.76
C ILE A 612 -6.22 10.65 -28.41
N VAL A 613 -5.04 11.14 -28.05
CA VAL A 613 -4.81 12.56 -27.74
C VAL A 613 -5.12 13.44 -28.96
N GLN A 614 -4.69 13.05 -30.16
CA GLN A 614 -5.01 13.76 -31.40
C GLN A 614 -6.51 13.78 -31.67
N ALA A 615 -7.21 12.64 -31.53
CA ALA A 615 -8.66 12.56 -31.75
C ALA A 615 -9.45 13.42 -30.76
N LEU A 616 -9.06 13.47 -29.49
CA LEU A 616 -9.73 14.30 -28.46
C LEU A 616 -9.52 15.80 -28.67
N ASN A 617 -8.42 16.22 -29.30
CA ASN A 617 -8.13 17.62 -29.59
C ASN A 617 -8.63 18.08 -30.99
N GLN A 618 -9.45 17.29 -31.69
CA GLN A 618 -10.03 17.70 -32.97
C GLN A 618 -11.21 18.69 -32.79
N PRO A 619 -11.38 19.67 -33.71
CA PRO A 619 -12.52 20.58 -33.68
C PRO A 619 -13.85 19.83 -33.70
N GLY A 620 -14.78 20.22 -32.82
CA GLY A 620 -16.10 19.57 -32.67
C GLY A 620 -16.15 18.45 -31.63
N ASN A 621 -15.03 18.13 -30.98
CA ASN A 621 -14.98 17.32 -29.76
C ASN A 621 -14.88 18.18 -28.48
N ASP A 622 -15.14 19.49 -28.60
CA ASP A 622 -15.18 20.42 -27.48
C ASP A 622 -16.31 20.09 -26.49
N PHE A 623 -16.04 20.37 -25.21
CA PHE A 623 -17.02 20.30 -24.13
C PHE A 623 -17.80 21.62 -24.02
N GLU A 624 -19.10 21.56 -23.77
CA GLU A 624 -19.90 22.77 -23.57
C GLU A 624 -19.47 23.56 -22.32
N PRO A 625 -19.35 24.91 -22.40
CA PRO A 625 -18.89 25.73 -21.27
C PRO A 625 -19.95 25.87 -20.16
N SER A 626 -21.23 25.70 -20.48
CA SER A 626 -22.35 25.71 -19.55
C SER A 626 -22.54 24.34 -18.93
N PHE A 627 -21.72 24.01 -17.92
CA PHE A 627 -21.96 22.87 -17.04
C PHE A 627 -23.23 23.11 -16.22
N GLY A 628 -24.39 22.74 -16.78
CA GLY A 628 -25.62 22.48 -16.04
C GLY A 628 -25.40 21.24 -15.19
N GLY A 629 -24.66 21.42 -14.10
CA GLY A 629 -24.05 20.30 -13.40
C GLY A 629 -25.06 19.32 -12.83
N LEU A 630 -24.61 18.08 -12.68
CA LEU A 630 -24.99 17.31 -11.49
C LEU A 630 -24.82 18.26 -10.29
N SER A 631 -25.87 18.43 -9.50
CA SER A 631 -25.81 19.35 -8.38
C SER A 631 -24.71 18.90 -7.42
N TRP A 632 -24.23 19.81 -6.59
CA TRP A 632 -23.32 19.43 -5.51
C TRP A 632 -23.95 18.29 -4.67
N GLU A 633 -25.27 18.32 -4.47
CA GLU A 633 -26.10 17.30 -3.81
C GLU A 633 -26.22 15.94 -4.56
N ASP A 634 -25.99 15.90 -5.88
CA ASP A 634 -25.93 14.63 -6.63
C ASP A 634 -24.57 13.96 -6.44
N MET A 635 -23.50 14.76 -6.37
CA MET A 635 -22.15 14.29 -6.06
C MET A 635 -21.93 14.00 -4.56
N THR A 636 -22.72 14.59 -3.65
CA THR A 636 -22.65 14.22 -2.21
C THR A 636 -23.09 12.79 -1.91
N ASN A 637 -23.75 12.09 -2.85
CA ASN A 637 -23.91 10.63 -2.77
C ASN A 637 -22.57 9.86 -2.74
N PHE A 638 -21.44 10.55 -2.93
CA PHE A 638 -20.07 10.06 -2.78
C PHE A 638 -19.25 10.79 -1.70
N GLU A 639 -19.86 11.56 -0.77
CA GLU A 639 -19.16 12.16 0.40
C GLU A 639 -18.42 11.12 1.28
N TRP A 640 -18.80 9.85 1.19
CA TRP A 640 -18.13 8.74 1.86
C TRP A 640 -16.81 8.30 1.22
N LEU A 641 -16.50 8.74 -0.01
CA LEU A 641 -15.16 8.61 -0.60
C LEU A 641 -14.28 9.71 -0.03
N TYR A 642 -13.76 9.48 1.18
CA TYR A 642 -12.75 10.33 1.81
C TYR A 642 -11.51 10.36 0.91
N TRP A 643 -11.38 11.44 0.13
CA TRP A 643 -10.09 11.79 -0.42
C TRP A 643 -9.20 12.16 0.77
N PRO A 644 -8.01 11.56 0.94
CA PRO A 644 -7.21 11.82 2.12
C PRO A 644 -6.91 13.32 2.27
N GLU A 645 -7.51 13.97 3.27
CA GLU A 645 -6.83 15.05 3.98
C GLU A 645 -5.60 14.40 4.60
N VAL A 646 -4.48 14.44 3.86
CA VAL A 646 -3.19 13.96 4.32
C VAL A 646 -2.70 15.00 5.31
N GLY A 647 -3.13 14.85 6.56
CA GLY A 647 -2.59 15.61 7.67
C GLY A 647 -1.10 15.30 7.86
N ILE A 648 -0.36 16.39 8.02
CA ILE A 648 0.96 16.57 8.67
C ILE A 648 1.69 15.29 9.10
#